data_AF-A0A9W8LS75-F1
#
_entry.id   AF-A0A9W8LS75-F1
#
_cell.length_a   1.000
_cell.length_b   1.000
_cell.length_c   1.000
_cell.angle_alpha   90.00
_cell.angle_beta   90.00
_cell.angle_gamma   90.00
#
_symmetry.space_group_name_H-M   'P 1'
#
loop_
_entity.id
_entity.type
_entity.pdbx_description
1 polymer ?
#
loop_
_entity_poly.entity_id
_entity_poly.type
_entity_poly.pdbx_seq_one_letter_code
_entity_poly.pdbx_strand_id
1 'polypeptide(L)'
;MSPAKKTSGQIGSITGRGVSSEQMKTSRAEEAESDYNTYFREGIANVIDMADPCDRRYQATAAQVAIDIARDLEARITVSGTPDSCSSSSSSETIPIARADISESMPGKTKLADNKDLANVRSLCTDKGFRNEAALSKLFASFIRCVARRVTAPLEKSAIKPDDYVSPRRLVFPVVQMDFKCRDASADERIDIGIACASPDKAVEDLCPTDTLDAGYQAAFRDKPGYVDLLMIVEAKHLPSSTMKAHMQLFRYTRMLYQTQHDRQLAWGMVICGTHVQVCLFTPTDVLASESLVLTTPGGRAQLVKLFVNLSFCERHQLGYDPTIVYLPELQCWRIQVPENDDNDSEKDFNPRFRMYYSNTMVVTAGRLCGRHTRCFLAVSDPPSADNPIECMDHKVIVKDAWPESNVDVVEDARDEIRFLRKIRRKLAGSSEVAGKYPIIKAGGRVYIQQSEGSKWKLDMVRGHPPSPRQGAPPDVVCPVRVHKRVVISPVGQPLNKLNSVYELVIVIADAMRCHAEIVSKCGVLHRDISWNNILFRREAESVQGMLIDFDCALDLANPGTCLQTEFTGTGPFMSIINLECSTVPQSALNDWELVVHLLCWYGVFGLNGRTEPANLNSRRRIHGWVEGEAMQMADAKRNDLDSRKNFGRITRDFCPKINPVFKKGCLLTDLVHTL
;
A
#
# COMPACT_ATOMS: atom_id res chain seq x y z
N MET A 1 4.76 13.07 -9.99
CA MET A 1 5.14 11.70 -9.59
C MET A 1 6.44 11.80 -8.82
N SER A 2 6.37 11.58 -7.50
CA SER A 2 7.47 11.80 -6.57
C SER A 2 8.18 10.47 -6.29
N PRO A 3 9.46 10.25 -6.66
CA PRO A 3 10.20 9.04 -6.26
C PRO A 3 10.36 8.92 -4.74
N ALA A 4 9.53 8.05 -4.18
CA ALA A 4 9.60 7.39 -2.89
C ALA A 4 10.88 7.57 -2.03
N LYS A 5 10.72 8.21 -0.87
CA LYS A 5 11.67 8.10 0.26
C LYS A 5 11.78 6.62 0.68
N LYS A 6 13.00 6.11 0.89
CA LYS A 6 13.26 4.80 1.50
C LYS A 6 13.27 4.94 3.03
N THR A 7 12.80 3.93 3.74
CA THR A 7 13.05 3.74 5.18
C THR A 7 13.53 2.31 5.38
N SER A 8 14.77 2.17 5.88
CA SER A 8 15.40 0.97 6.45
C SER A 8 15.24 -0.39 5.74
N GLY A 9 16.38 -0.97 5.33
CA GLY A 9 16.50 -2.39 4.96
C GLY A 9 16.97 -2.64 3.52
N GLN A 10 18.30 -2.72 3.33
CA GLN A 10 19.01 -3.13 2.11
C GLN A 10 18.88 -2.24 0.85
N ILE A 11 19.96 -2.24 0.06
CA ILE A 11 20.19 -1.30 -1.05
C ILE A 11 19.76 -1.94 -2.37
N GLY A 12 18.46 -1.85 -2.68
CA GLY A 12 17.90 -2.26 -3.98
C GLY A 12 17.35 -1.08 -4.78
N SER A 13 18.01 -0.73 -5.89
CA SER A 13 17.57 0.08 -7.05
C SER A 13 16.86 1.44 -6.87
N ILE A 14 16.89 2.26 -7.93
CA ILE A 14 16.32 3.61 -8.05
C ILE A 14 15.55 3.68 -9.38
N THR A 15 14.28 4.09 -9.35
CA THR A 15 13.43 4.16 -10.55
C THR A 15 12.99 5.59 -10.86
N GLY A 16 13.13 5.99 -12.13
CA GLY A 16 12.96 7.37 -12.60
C GLY A 16 12.97 7.51 -14.13
N ARG A 17 11.90 7.02 -14.79
CA ARG A 17 11.46 7.32 -16.17
C ARG A 17 12.56 7.27 -17.26
N GLY A 18 12.59 6.14 -17.96
CA GLY A 18 13.40 5.93 -19.18
C GLY A 18 13.50 4.45 -19.56
N VAL A 19 13.32 3.60 -18.55
CA VAL A 19 13.11 2.15 -18.56
C VAL A 19 12.32 1.60 -19.77
N SER A 20 12.87 0.59 -20.45
CA SER A 20 12.11 -0.31 -21.34
C SER A 20 11.20 -1.25 -20.53
N SER A 21 10.19 -1.88 -21.17
CA SER A 21 9.29 -2.82 -20.45
C SER A 21 10.07 -3.93 -19.73
N GLU A 22 11.09 -4.50 -20.38
CA GLU A 22 11.96 -5.52 -19.79
C GLU A 22 12.71 -5.02 -18.55
N GLN A 23 13.34 -3.84 -18.63
CA GLN A 23 14.04 -3.26 -17.47
C GLN A 23 13.06 -2.96 -16.31
N MET A 24 11.79 -2.62 -16.59
CA MET A 24 10.77 -2.47 -15.54
C MET A 24 10.40 -3.82 -14.90
N LYS A 25 10.32 -4.90 -15.68
CA LYS A 25 10.08 -6.25 -15.17
C LYS A 25 11.19 -6.69 -14.22
N THR A 26 12.45 -6.52 -14.64
CA THR A 26 13.62 -6.92 -13.83
C THR A 26 13.67 -6.12 -12.54
N SER A 27 13.58 -4.78 -12.60
CA SER A 27 13.56 -3.93 -11.40
C SER A 27 12.41 -4.26 -10.43
N ARG A 28 11.22 -4.62 -10.94
CA ARG A 28 10.09 -5.06 -10.11
C ARG A 28 10.28 -6.44 -9.48
N ALA A 29 11.00 -7.34 -10.16
CA ALA A 29 11.35 -8.65 -9.62
C ALA A 29 12.39 -8.52 -8.50
N GLU A 30 13.44 -7.72 -8.71
CA GLU A 30 14.45 -7.38 -7.70
C GLU A 30 13.82 -6.69 -6.47
N GLU A 31 12.90 -5.75 -6.67
CA GLU A 31 12.18 -5.10 -5.57
C GLU A 31 11.29 -6.10 -4.81
N ALA A 32 10.59 -7.00 -5.50
CA ALA A 32 9.77 -8.03 -4.86
C ALA A 32 10.62 -9.06 -4.08
N GLU A 33 11.83 -9.38 -4.55
CA GLU A 33 12.80 -10.20 -3.81
C GLU A 33 13.31 -9.50 -2.55
N SER A 34 13.67 -8.22 -2.65
CA SER A 34 14.09 -7.39 -1.51
C SER A 34 12.97 -7.22 -0.49
N ASP A 35 11.74 -6.97 -0.94
CA ASP A 35 10.55 -6.85 -0.09
C ASP A 35 10.26 -8.18 0.62
N TYR A 36 10.35 -9.32 -0.09
CA TYR A 36 10.18 -10.66 0.50
C TYR A 36 11.21 -10.93 1.60
N ASN A 37 12.50 -10.74 1.30
CA ASN A 37 13.58 -11.00 2.26
C ASN A 37 13.53 -10.09 3.50
N THR A 38 12.94 -8.90 3.39
CA THR A 38 12.86 -7.90 4.48
C THR A 38 11.56 -8.01 5.29
N TYR A 39 10.41 -8.08 4.62
CA TYR A 39 9.09 -7.89 5.23
C TYR A 39 8.27 -9.17 5.38
N PHE A 40 8.66 -10.30 4.76
CA PHE A 40 7.90 -11.54 4.90
C PHE A 40 8.04 -12.17 6.31
N ARG A 41 6.93 -12.67 6.84
CA ARG A 41 6.84 -13.39 8.11
C ARG A 41 5.98 -14.64 7.92
N GLU A 42 6.56 -15.82 8.07
CA GLU A 42 5.89 -17.11 7.84
C GLU A 42 5.47 -17.77 9.16
N GLY A 43 4.40 -18.57 9.12
CA GLY A 43 3.92 -19.34 10.27
C GLY A 43 3.26 -18.47 11.34
N ILE A 44 2.69 -17.33 10.94
CA ILE A 44 1.97 -16.45 11.85
C ILE A 44 0.61 -17.08 12.15
N ALA A 45 0.43 -17.46 13.42
CA ALA A 45 -0.85 -17.93 13.92
C ALA A 45 -1.94 -16.85 13.75
N ASN A 46 -3.19 -17.29 13.60
CA ASN A 46 -4.38 -16.43 13.60
C ASN A 46 -4.49 -15.42 12.44
N VAL A 47 -3.66 -15.48 11.38
CA VAL A 47 -3.81 -14.64 10.17
C VAL A 47 -5.21 -14.77 9.55
N ILE A 48 -5.81 -15.97 9.60
CA ILE A 48 -7.18 -16.23 9.12
C ILE A 48 -8.23 -15.58 10.03
N ASP A 49 -7.96 -15.54 11.33
CA ASP A 49 -8.84 -14.93 12.34
C ASP A 49 -8.81 -13.39 12.26
N MET A 50 -7.82 -12.79 11.58
CA MET A 50 -7.84 -11.37 11.24
C MET A 50 -8.97 -11.00 10.25
N ALA A 51 -9.64 -11.99 9.64
CA ALA A 51 -10.88 -11.77 8.91
C ALA A 51 -12.14 -11.89 9.78
N ASP A 52 -12.06 -12.31 11.06
CA ASP A 52 -13.22 -12.46 11.94
C ASP A 52 -14.01 -11.13 12.05
N PRO A 53 -15.35 -11.13 11.89
CA PRO A 53 -16.14 -9.91 12.04
C PRO A 53 -16.01 -9.30 13.45
N CYS A 54 -15.96 -7.96 13.53
CA CYS A 54 -15.86 -7.24 14.80
C CYS A 54 -17.20 -7.14 15.55
N ASP A 55 -18.31 -6.93 14.85
CA ASP A 55 -19.63 -6.97 15.46
C ASP A 55 -19.98 -8.41 15.87
N ARG A 56 -20.31 -8.60 17.15
CA ARG A 56 -20.64 -9.93 17.73
C ARG A 56 -21.80 -10.63 17.01
N ARG A 57 -22.74 -9.88 16.42
CA ARG A 57 -23.87 -10.42 15.64
C ARG A 57 -23.37 -11.11 14.36
N TYR A 58 -22.44 -10.46 13.66
CA TYR A 58 -21.81 -11.00 12.46
C TYR A 58 -20.85 -12.12 12.81
N GLN A 59 -20.06 -11.98 13.88
CA GLN A 59 -19.10 -12.99 14.33
C GLN A 59 -19.77 -14.33 14.65
N ALA A 60 -20.84 -14.33 15.45
CA ALA A 60 -21.58 -15.54 15.79
C ALA A 60 -22.23 -16.20 14.55
N THR A 61 -22.80 -15.37 13.65
CA THR A 61 -23.41 -15.85 12.40
C THR A 61 -22.36 -16.48 11.49
N ALA A 62 -21.23 -15.80 11.26
CA ALA A 62 -20.15 -16.27 10.41
C ALA A 62 -19.53 -17.57 10.93
N ALA A 63 -19.30 -17.68 12.25
CA ALA A 63 -18.76 -18.89 12.86
C ALA A 63 -19.70 -20.11 12.64
N GLN A 64 -21.01 -19.94 12.86
CA GLN A 64 -21.99 -21.00 12.64
C GLN A 64 -22.06 -21.41 11.16
N VAL A 65 -22.12 -20.43 10.26
CA VAL A 65 -22.13 -20.65 8.81
C VAL A 65 -20.86 -21.38 8.34
N ALA A 66 -19.68 -21.00 8.83
CA ALA A 66 -18.43 -21.68 8.49
C ALA A 66 -18.43 -23.16 8.93
N ILE A 67 -18.92 -23.45 10.14
CA ILE A 67 -19.05 -24.82 10.66
C ILE A 67 -20.01 -25.65 9.79
N ASP A 68 -21.18 -25.10 9.45
CA ASP A 68 -22.20 -25.82 8.69
C ASP A 68 -21.78 -26.06 7.23
N ILE A 69 -21.12 -25.07 6.61
CA ILE A 69 -20.55 -25.20 5.25
C ILE A 69 -19.44 -26.24 5.22
N ALA A 70 -18.52 -26.21 6.21
CA ALA A 70 -17.47 -27.22 6.31
C ALA A 70 -18.08 -28.62 6.47
N ARG A 71 -19.08 -28.80 7.34
CA ARG A 71 -19.74 -30.10 7.56
C ARG A 71 -20.43 -30.64 6.30
N ASP A 72 -21.16 -29.80 5.56
CA ASP A 72 -21.78 -30.21 4.29
C ASP A 72 -20.74 -30.58 3.23
N LEU A 73 -19.64 -29.82 3.13
CA LEU A 73 -18.58 -30.08 2.18
C LEU A 73 -17.86 -31.41 2.48
N GLU A 74 -17.53 -31.68 3.74
CA GLU A 74 -16.93 -32.95 4.18
C GLU A 74 -17.83 -34.16 3.89
N ALA A 75 -19.13 -34.05 4.19
CA ALA A 75 -20.10 -35.11 3.89
C ALA A 75 -20.16 -35.40 2.38
N ARG A 76 -20.11 -34.38 1.53
CA ARG A 76 -20.14 -34.55 0.07
C ARG A 76 -18.83 -35.04 -0.54
N ILE A 77 -17.69 -34.75 0.09
CA ILE A 77 -16.40 -35.29 -0.33
C ILE A 77 -16.32 -36.79 -0.02
N THR A 78 -16.78 -37.23 1.16
CA THR A 78 -16.64 -38.61 1.65
C THR A 78 -17.63 -39.62 1.04
N VAL A 79 -18.86 -39.22 0.74
CA VAL A 79 -19.96 -40.14 0.31
C VAL A 79 -19.71 -40.88 -1.01
N SER A 80 -18.73 -40.49 -1.85
CA SER A 80 -18.39 -41.21 -3.09
C SER A 80 -17.15 -42.12 -2.96
N GLY A 81 -16.78 -42.54 -1.75
CA GLY A 81 -15.56 -43.30 -1.47
C GLY A 81 -15.66 -44.83 -1.53
N THR A 82 -16.86 -45.41 -1.64
CA THR A 82 -17.07 -46.86 -1.70
C THR A 82 -17.19 -47.36 -3.15
N PRO A 83 -16.29 -48.24 -3.64
CA PRO A 83 -16.58 -49.08 -4.80
C PRO A 83 -17.62 -50.13 -4.42
N ASP A 84 -18.53 -50.46 -5.33
CA ASP A 84 -19.49 -51.54 -5.13
C ASP A 84 -18.80 -52.91 -5.05
N SER A 85 -19.01 -53.62 -3.94
CA SER A 85 -18.84 -55.07 -3.86
C SER A 85 -19.84 -55.67 -2.88
N CYS A 86 -20.78 -56.49 -3.38
CA CYS A 86 -21.69 -57.31 -2.56
C CYS A 86 -20.87 -58.30 -1.69
N SER A 87 -21.31 -58.84 -0.54
CA SER A 87 -22.63 -59.42 -0.23
C SER A 87 -22.76 -59.88 1.24
N SER A 88 -24.00 -60.09 1.69
CA SER A 88 -24.50 -61.10 2.67
C SER A 88 -24.09 -61.09 4.16
N SER A 89 -25.12 -60.93 5.03
CA SER A 89 -25.36 -61.54 6.37
C SER A 89 -24.32 -61.35 7.52
N SER A 90 -24.68 -61.21 8.80
CA SER A 90 -25.92 -61.53 9.54
C SER A 90 -26.15 -60.63 10.78
N SER A 91 -27.31 -60.80 11.45
CA SER A 91 -27.68 -60.35 12.81
C SER A 91 -26.54 -60.38 13.86
N SER A 92 -26.55 -59.59 14.93
CA SER A 92 -27.59 -58.72 15.54
C SER A 92 -26.99 -57.34 15.95
N GLU A 93 -27.61 -56.41 16.69
CA GLU A 93 -28.86 -56.39 17.48
C GLU A 93 -29.46 -54.95 17.56
N THR A 94 -30.47 -54.71 18.42
CA THR A 94 -31.13 -53.38 18.57
C THR A 94 -31.17 -52.89 20.01
N ILE A 95 -30.71 -51.66 20.24
CA ILE A 95 -31.11 -50.82 21.38
C ILE A 95 -31.62 -49.48 20.81
N PRO A 96 -32.87 -49.07 21.07
CA PRO A 96 -33.43 -47.86 20.47
C PRO A 96 -33.10 -46.63 21.32
N ILE A 97 -32.09 -45.85 20.90
CA ILE A 97 -31.94 -44.47 21.38
C ILE A 97 -32.74 -43.56 20.43
N ALA A 98 -33.65 -42.79 21.00
CA ALA A 98 -34.64 -42.02 20.26
C ALA A 98 -33.98 -41.04 19.27
N ARG A 99 -34.44 -41.08 18.01
CA ARG A 99 -34.25 -39.97 17.07
C ARG A 99 -35.05 -38.78 17.59
N ALA A 100 -34.39 -37.85 18.27
CA ALA A 100 -34.87 -36.48 18.32
C ALA A 100 -34.67 -35.87 16.93
N ASP A 101 -35.76 -35.49 16.27
CA ASP A 101 -35.72 -34.86 14.95
C ASP A 101 -35.06 -33.48 15.03
N ILE A 102 -33.76 -33.42 14.69
CA ILE A 102 -33.05 -32.18 14.41
C ILE A 102 -32.93 -32.06 12.89
N SER A 103 -34.04 -31.74 12.23
CA SER A 103 -34.10 -31.52 10.77
C SER A 103 -34.64 -30.14 10.35
N GLU A 104 -35.05 -29.30 11.31
CA GLU A 104 -35.62 -27.97 11.07
C GLU A 104 -34.64 -26.81 11.39
N SER A 105 -33.60 -26.64 10.58
CA SER A 105 -32.80 -25.39 10.59
C SER A 105 -32.16 -24.97 9.25
N MET A 106 -32.23 -25.80 8.21
CA MET A 106 -31.75 -25.48 6.85
C MET A 106 -32.90 -25.60 5.83
N PRO A 107 -32.93 -24.77 4.77
CA PRO A 107 -33.96 -24.88 3.75
C PRO A 107 -33.80 -26.22 3.01
N GLY A 108 -34.88 -26.99 2.89
CA GLY A 108 -34.81 -28.39 2.52
C GLY A 108 -34.31 -28.63 1.10
N LYS A 109 -33.27 -29.46 0.96
CA LYS A 109 -32.89 -30.24 -0.24
C LYS A 109 -33.00 -29.53 -1.60
N THR A 110 -32.71 -28.23 -1.68
CA THR A 110 -32.45 -27.59 -2.98
C THR A 110 -31.23 -28.26 -3.59
N LYS A 111 -31.36 -28.88 -4.77
CA LYS A 111 -30.21 -29.41 -5.52
C LYS A 111 -29.37 -28.22 -5.99
N LEU A 112 -28.36 -27.83 -5.20
CA LEU A 112 -27.28 -26.97 -5.70
C LEU A 112 -26.74 -27.58 -7.00
N ALA A 113 -26.62 -26.78 -8.05
CA ALA A 113 -26.07 -27.21 -9.34
C ALA A 113 -24.53 -27.27 -9.31
N ASP A 114 -23.95 -27.80 -8.22
CA ASP A 114 -22.52 -27.77 -7.93
C ASP A 114 -21.81 -29.12 -8.15
N ASN A 115 -22.49 -30.15 -8.65
CA ASN A 115 -21.93 -31.51 -8.87
C ASN A 115 -20.55 -31.51 -9.56
N LYS A 116 -20.37 -30.64 -10.57
CA LYS A 116 -19.10 -30.47 -11.31
C LYS A 116 -18.02 -29.81 -10.46
N ASP A 117 -18.38 -28.77 -9.70
CA ASP A 117 -17.47 -28.11 -8.78
C ASP A 117 -17.09 -29.02 -7.60
N LEU A 118 -18.03 -29.83 -7.07
CA LEU A 118 -17.75 -30.86 -6.07
C LEU A 118 -16.81 -31.96 -6.59
N ALA A 119 -16.96 -32.40 -7.85
CA ALA A 119 -16.02 -33.35 -8.46
C ALA A 119 -14.60 -32.75 -8.60
N ASN A 120 -14.51 -31.46 -8.95
CA ASN A 120 -13.25 -30.72 -8.96
C ASN A 120 -12.65 -30.58 -7.55
N VAL A 121 -13.46 -30.28 -6.53
CA VAL A 121 -13.01 -30.23 -5.13
C VAL A 121 -12.49 -31.58 -4.66
N ARG A 122 -13.18 -32.70 -4.91
CA ARG A 122 -12.66 -34.05 -4.61
C ARG A 122 -11.31 -34.32 -5.30
N SER A 123 -11.12 -33.80 -6.51
CA SER A 123 -9.84 -33.92 -7.24
C SER A 123 -8.73 -33.06 -6.60
N LEU A 124 -9.05 -31.85 -6.13
CA LEU A 124 -8.14 -30.98 -5.37
C LEU A 124 -7.69 -31.62 -4.06
N CYS A 125 -8.58 -32.36 -3.39
CA CYS A 125 -8.35 -32.95 -2.07
C CYS A 125 -7.64 -34.30 -2.07
N THR A 126 -7.26 -34.87 -3.23
CA THR A 126 -6.69 -36.22 -3.34
C THR A 126 -5.23 -36.29 -3.82
N ASP A 127 -4.55 -35.14 -3.87
CA ASP A 127 -3.10 -34.98 -4.16
C ASP A 127 -2.53 -35.89 -5.27
N LYS A 128 -3.18 -35.89 -6.43
CA LYS A 128 -2.82 -36.76 -7.57
C LYS A 128 -1.71 -36.20 -8.46
N GLY A 129 -1.02 -35.15 -8.02
CA GLY A 129 -0.14 -34.32 -8.85
C GLY A 129 -0.93 -33.44 -9.83
N PHE A 130 -0.63 -32.15 -9.87
CA PHE A 130 -1.30 -31.19 -10.75
C PHE A 130 -0.49 -31.01 -12.04
N ARG A 131 -1.17 -31.04 -13.20
CA ARG A 131 -0.49 -30.99 -14.51
C ARG A 131 0.19 -29.65 -14.83
N ASN A 132 -0.40 -28.56 -14.34
CA ASN A 132 0.07 -27.18 -14.49
C ASN A 132 -0.77 -26.25 -13.59
N GLU A 133 -0.35 -24.98 -13.53
CA GLU A 133 -1.00 -23.89 -12.78
C GLU A 133 -2.46 -23.72 -13.16
N ALA A 134 -2.79 -23.70 -14.46
CA ALA A 134 -4.17 -23.54 -14.94
C ALA A 134 -5.11 -24.65 -14.46
N ALA A 135 -4.63 -25.90 -14.41
CA ALA A 135 -5.40 -27.02 -13.89
C ALA A 135 -5.64 -26.88 -12.38
N LEU A 136 -4.60 -26.59 -11.59
CA LEU A 136 -4.72 -26.36 -10.14
C LEU A 136 -5.70 -25.23 -9.83
N SER A 137 -5.52 -24.08 -10.49
CA SER A 137 -6.34 -22.88 -10.26
C SER A 137 -7.81 -23.08 -10.63
N LYS A 138 -8.11 -23.84 -11.68
CA LYS A 138 -9.49 -24.23 -12.02
C LYS A 138 -10.15 -25.07 -10.93
N LEU A 139 -9.40 -26.00 -10.32
CA LEU A 139 -9.89 -26.79 -9.19
C LEU A 139 -10.09 -25.91 -7.96
N PHE A 140 -9.18 -24.98 -7.67
CA PHE A 140 -9.31 -24.03 -6.57
C PHE A 140 -10.50 -23.07 -6.73
N ALA A 141 -10.70 -22.51 -7.92
CA ALA A 141 -11.87 -21.69 -8.22
C ALA A 141 -13.19 -22.47 -8.02
N SER A 142 -13.18 -23.79 -8.23
CA SER A 142 -14.33 -24.66 -7.93
C SER A 142 -14.60 -24.76 -6.43
N PHE A 143 -13.56 -24.79 -5.58
CA PHE A 143 -13.70 -24.72 -4.12
C PHE A 143 -14.37 -23.41 -3.70
N ILE A 144 -13.88 -22.26 -4.20
CA ILE A 144 -14.46 -20.96 -3.85
C ILE A 144 -15.93 -20.87 -4.30
N ARG A 145 -16.28 -21.34 -5.51
CA ARG A 145 -17.68 -21.42 -5.97
C ARG A 145 -18.56 -22.31 -5.07
N CYS A 146 -18.04 -23.44 -4.61
CA CYS A 146 -18.75 -24.31 -3.67
C CYS A 146 -19.04 -23.62 -2.33
N VAL A 147 -18.12 -22.80 -1.81
CA VAL A 147 -18.35 -22.00 -0.60
C VAL A 147 -19.34 -20.87 -0.88
N ALA A 148 -19.12 -20.08 -1.94
CA ALA A 148 -19.96 -18.94 -2.31
C ALA A 148 -21.45 -19.31 -2.41
N ARG A 149 -21.80 -20.37 -3.14
CA ARG A 149 -23.21 -20.85 -3.27
C ARG A 149 -23.83 -21.26 -1.93
N ARG A 150 -23.03 -21.68 -0.95
CA ARG A 150 -23.52 -22.08 0.39
C ARG A 150 -23.61 -20.90 1.35
N VAL A 151 -22.87 -19.82 1.10
CA VAL A 151 -22.93 -18.56 1.86
C VAL A 151 -24.17 -17.74 1.49
N THR A 152 -24.71 -17.86 0.27
CA THR A 152 -25.85 -17.07 -0.23
C THR A 152 -27.11 -17.17 0.64
N ALA A 153 -27.63 -18.38 0.89
CA ALA A 153 -28.86 -18.53 1.66
C ALA A 153 -28.73 -18.05 3.14
N PRO A 154 -27.61 -18.29 3.85
CA PRO A 154 -27.32 -17.61 5.12
C PRO A 154 -27.23 -16.08 5.01
N LEU A 155 -26.62 -15.54 3.95
CA LEU A 155 -26.57 -14.09 3.73
C LEU A 155 -27.97 -13.50 3.56
N GLU A 156 -28.82 -14.09 2.72
CA GLU A 156 -30.21 -13.66 2.48
C GLU A 156 -31.07 -13.71 3.75
N LYS A 157 -31.02 -14.84 4.48
CA LYS A 157 -31.85 -15.09 5.68
C LYS A 157 -31.46 -14.26 6.89
N SER A 158 -30.26 -13.71 6.93
CA SER A 158 -29.80 -12.95 8.09
C SER A 158 -30.67 -11.71 8.28
N ALA A 159 -31.13 -11.43 9.51
CA ALA A 159 -32.02 -10.31 9.84
C ALA A 159 -31.30 -8.93 9.86
N ILE A 160 -30.26 -8.80 9.03
CA ILE A 160 -29.38 -7.64 8.93
C ILE A 160 -30.03 -6.63 7.99
N LYS A 161 -30.30 -5.41 8.47
CA LYS A 161 -30.81 -4.34 7.60
C LYS A 161 -29.75 -3.91 6.58
N PRO A 162 -30.16 -3.56 5.34
CA PRO A 162 -29.27 -3.04 4.30
C PRO A 162 -29.02 -1.52 4.43
N ASP A 163 -29.08 -0.96 5.63
CA ASP A 163 -28.89 0.47 5.85
C ASP A 163 -27.39 0.78 6.11
N ASP A 164 -26.84 1.60 5.21
CA ASP A 164 -25.51 2.22 5.21
C ASP A 164 -24.23 1.35 5.19
N TYR A 165 -23.14 2.03 4.82
CA TYR A 165 -21.80 1.57 4.43
C TYR A 165 -21.08 0.55 5.36
N VAL A 166 -21.67 0.25 6.52
CA VAL A 166 -21.13 -0.64 7.56
C VAL A 166 -21.64 -2.08 7.40
N SER A 167 -22.77 -2.30 6.71
CA SER A 167 -23.36 -3.63 6.56
C SER A 167 -22.43 -4.57 5.76
N PRO A 168 -22.06 -5.76 6.29
CA PRO A 168 -20.96 -6.54 5.74
C PRO A 168 -21.34 -7.50 4.61
N ARG A 169 -22.63 -7.62 4.29
CA ARG A 169 -23.18 -8.66 3.41
C ARG A 169 -22.58 -8.57 2.00
N ARG A 170 -21.73 -9.53 1.64
CA ARG A 170 -21.15 -9.64 0.29
C ARG A 170 -20.88 -11.09 -0.08
N LEU A 171 -20.99 -11.41 -1.36
CA LEU A 171 -20.50 -12.70 -1.88
C LEU A 171 -19.03 -12.56 -2.26
N VAL A 172 -18.17 -13.45 -1.76
CA VAL A 172 -16.77 -13.58 -2.15
C VAL A 172 -16.65 -14.69 -3.20
N PHE A 173 -16.06 -14.39 -4.36
CA PHE A 173 -16.06 -15.30 -5.50
C PHE A 173 -14.79 -15.18 -6.38
N PRO A 174 -14.41 -16.23 -7.12
CA PRO A 174 -13.26 -16.17 -8.02
C PRO A 174 -13.59 -15.40 -9.29
N VAL A 175 -12.67 -14.52 -9.70
CA VAL A 175 -12.64 -13.99 -11.05
C VAL A 175 -12.14 -15.10 -11.98
N VAL A 176 -13.02 -15.57 -12.86
CA VAL A 176 -12.89 -16.87 -13.53
C VAL A 176 -11.90 -16.84 -14.72
N GLN A 177 -11.38 -15.68 -15.10
CA GLN A 177 -10.34 -15.60 -16.12
C GLN A 177 -8.99 -16.02 -15.52
N MET A 178 -8.40 -17.11 -16.03
CA MET A 178 -7.06 -17.55 -15.67
C MET A 178 -5.99 -16.73 -16.39
N ASP A 179 -4.84 -16.49 -15.75
CA ASP A 179 -3.66 -15.83 -16.35
C ASP A 179 -4.06 -14.55 -17.09
N PHE A 180 -4.90 -13.74 -16.44
CA PHE A 180 -5.50 -12.58 -17.08
C PHE A 180 -4.71 -11.31 -16.79
N LYS A 181 -4.57 -10.49 -17.82
CA LYS A 181 -4.09 -9.13 -17.70
C LYS A 181 -5.25 -8.24 -17.22
N CYS A 182 -5.17 -7.74 -16.00
CA CYS A 182 -6.09 -6.73 -15.48
C CYS A 182 -6.13 -5.51 -16.42
N ARG A 183 -7.29 -4.84 -16.57
CA ARG A 183 -7.42 -3.68 -17.50
C ARG A 183 -6.47 -2.51 -17.20
N ASP A 184 -5.99 -2.44 -15.96
CA ASP A 184 -5.11 -1.46 -15.34
C ASP A 184 -3.68 -2.00 -15.07
N ALA A 185 -3.35 -3.21 -15.56
CA ALA A 185 -2.01 -3.79 -15.47
C ALA A 185 -1.00 -3.17 -16.45
N SER A 186 0.29 -3.28 -16.11
CA SER A 186 1.36 -2.96 -17.06
C SER A 186 1.35 -3.91 -18.28
N ALA A 187 2.17 -3.65 -19.30
CA ALA A 187 2.10 -4.31 -20.60
C ALA A 187 2.06 -5.86 -20.54
N ASP A 188 2.75 -6.44 -19.55
CA ASP A 188 3.17 -7.84 -19.50
C ASP A 188 2.80 -8.57 -18.20
N GLU A 189 2.02 -7.96 -17.31
CA GLU A 189 1.65 -8.55 -16.02
C GLU A 189 0.28 -9.25 -16.09
N ARG A 190 0.23 -10.44 -15.52
CA ARG A 190 -0.95 -11.32 -15.45
C ARG A 190 -0.98 -11.94 -14.05
N ILE A 191 -2.18 -12.18 -13.52
CA ILE A 191 -2.36 -12.86 -12.23
C ILE A 191 -2.99 -14.24 -12.46
N ASP A 192 -2.61 -15.22 -11.64
CA ASP A 192 -3.14 -16.59 -11.75
C ASP A 192 -4.65 -16.60 -11.45
N ILE A 193 -5.07 -16.11 -10.28
CA ILE A 193 -6.49 -15.98 -9.90
C ILE A 193 -6.72 -14.64 -9.18
N GLY A 194 -7.79 -13.92 -9.57
CA GLY A 194 -8.34 -12.82 -8.76
C GLY A 194 -9.51 -13.30 -7.92
N ILE A 195 -9.73 -12.70 -6.75
CA ILE A 195 -10.95 -12.89 -5.95
C ILE A 195 -11.64 -11.53 -5.79
N ALA A 196 -12.95 -11.49 -6.03
CA ALA A 196 -13.75 -10.27 -6.03
C ALA A 196 -14.94 -10.36 -5.06
N CYS A 197 -15.61 -9.22 -4.85
CA CYS A 197 -16.82 -9.12 -4.03
C CYS A 197 -18.00 -8.55 -4.83
N ALA A 198 -19.21 -9.00 -4.51
CA ALA A 198 -20.47 -8.48 -5.06
C ALA A 198 -21.56 -8.41 -3.99
N SER A 199 -22.63 -7.63 -4.26
CA SER A 199 -23.85 -7.71 -3.44
C SER A 199 -24.43 -9.13 -3.48
N PRO A 200 -24.96 -9.67 -2.35
CA PRO A 200 -25.72 -10.92 -2.36
C PRO A 200 -26.96 -10.90 -3.28
N ASP A 201 -27.48 -9.72 -3.64
CA ASP A 201 -28.66 -9.59 -4.50
C ASP A 201 -28.40 -10.00 -5.97
N LYS A 202 -27.13 -10.18 -6.36
CA LYS A 202 -26.75 -10.71 -7.67
C LYS A 202 -26.74 -12.24 -7.61
N ALA A 203 -27.39 -12.89 -8.57
CA ALA A 203 -27.40 -14.36 -8.65
C ALA A 203 -25.97 -14.92 -8.71
N VAL A 204 -25.70 -15.96 -7.92
CA VAL A 204 -24.36 -16.58 -7.86
C VAL A 204 -23.98 -17.17 -9.21
N GLU A 205 -24.97 -17.71 -9.93
CA GLU A 205 -24.84 -18.26 -11.28
C GLU A 205 -24.36 -17.20 -12.29
N ASP A 206 -24.80 -15.95 -12.17
CA ASP A 206 -24.37 -14.83 -13.04
C ASP A 206 -22.95 -14.36 -12.70
N LEU A 207 -22.56 -14.44 -11.42
CA LEU A 207 -21.22 -14.11 -10.94
C LEU A 207 -20.20 -15.23 -11.22
N CYS A 208 -20.66 -16.48 -11.30
CA CYS A 208 -19.85 -17.70 -11.29
C CYS A 208 -20.41 -18.81 -12.20
N PRO A 209 -20.46 -18.60 -13.52
CA PRO A 209 -20.96 -19.60 -14.46
C PRO A 209 -20.11 -20.90 -14.42
N THR A 210 -20.79 -22.03 -14.27
CA THR A 210 -20.17 -23.34 -14.03
C THR A 210 -19.50 -23.95 -15.29
N ASP A 211 -19.85 -23.46 -16.48
CA ASP A 211 -19.57 -24.13 -17.77
C ASP A 211 -18.77 -23.31 -18.80
N THR A 212 -18.38 -22.07 -18.49
CA THR A 212 -17.69 -21.23 -19.48
C THR A 212 -16.21 -21.60 -19.64
N LEU A 213 -15.91 -22.32 -20.71
CA LEU A 213 -14.64 -22.19 -21.44
C LEU A 213 -14.51 -20.73 -21.94
N ASP A 214 -13.67 -19.93 -21.30
CA ASP A 214 -13.07 -18.63 -21.70
C ASP A 214 -13.92 -17.50 -22.33
N ALA A 215 -15.22 -17.70 -22.61
CA ALA A 215 -16.00 -16.83 -23.51
C ALA A 215 -17.23 -16.15 -22.88
N GLY A 216 -17.67 -16.55 -21.68
CA GLY A 216 -18.98 -16.16 -21.14
C GLY A 216 -19.01 -15.03 -20.10
N TYR A 217 -18.01 -14.15 -20.04
CA TYR A 217 -17.89 -13.16 -18.95
C TYR A 217 -18.59 -11.80 -19.21
N GLN A 218 -19.22 -11.59 -20.38
CA GLN A 218 -19.77 -10.28 -20.77
C GLN A 218 -21.03 -9.81 -20.00
N ALA A 219 -21.62 -10.63 -19.13
CA ALA A 219 -22.87 -10.29 -18.44
C ALA A 219 -22.68 -9.49 -17.14
N ALA A 220 -21.71 -9.87 -16.29
CA ALA A 220 -21.53 -9.27 -14.96
C ALA A 220 -20.61 -8.02 -14.96
N PHE A 221 -19.64 -8.00 -15.87
CA PHE A 221 -18.74 -6.88 -16.12
C PHE A 221 -18.70 -6.63 -17.64
N ARG A 222 -18.97 -5.39 -18.09
CA ARG A 222 -18.94 -5.04 -19.52
C ARG A 222 -17.52 -5.08 -20.11
N ASP A 223 -16.51 -4.99 -19.26
CA ASP A 223 -15.08 -4.98 -19.57
C ASP A 223 -14.32 -6.05 -18.77
N LYS A 224 -13.06 -6.30 -19.14
CA LYS A 224 -12.16 -7.14 -18.33
C LYS A 224 -11.97 -6.56 -16.93
N PRO A 225 -11.92 -7.40 -15.87
CA PRO A 225 -11.69 -6.91 -14.53
C PRO A 225 -10.33 -6.20 -14.37
N GLY A 226 -10.29 -5.21 -13.49
CA GLY A 226 -9.09 -4.49 -13.08
C GLY A 226 -8.68 -4.87 -11.66
N TYR A 227 -7.47 -4.49 -11.24
CA TYR A 227 -7.06 -4.56 -9.84
C TYR A 227 -8.02 -3.81 -8.92
N VAL A 228 -8.63 -2.72 -9.41
CA VAL A 228 -9.69 -1.99 -8.70
C VAL A 228 -10.92 -2.85 -8.32
N ASP A 229 -11.22 -3.92 -9.09
CA ASP A 229 -12.36 -4.81 -8.84
C ASP A 229 -12.05 -5.96 -7.86
N LEU A 230 -10.77 -6.15 -7.48
CA LEU A 230 -10.31 -7.30 -6.71
C LEU A 230 -10.26 -7.03 -5.19
N LEU A 231 -10.72 -8.01 -4.39
CA LEU A 231 -10.45 -8.08 -2.96
C LEU A 231 -9.05 -8.63 -2.66
N MET A 232 -8.67 -9.71 -3.35
CA MET A 232 -7.47 -10.51 -3.08
C MET A 232 -6.89 -11.02 -4.40
N ILE A 233 -5.56 -11.13 -4.46
CA ILE A 233 -4.82 -11.82 -5.52
C ILE A 233 -4.35 -13.16 -4.98
N VAL A 234 -4.43 -14.20 -5.82
CA VAL A 234 -3.96 -15.55 -5.48
C VAL A 234 -2.98 -16.02 -6.55
N GLU A 235 -1.78 -16.42 -6.10
CA GLU A 235 -0.75 -17.01 -6.95
C GLU A 235 -0.75 -18.53 -6.78
N ALA A 236 -0.72 -19.28 -7.88
CA ALA A 236 -0.77 -20.73 -7.88
C ALA A 236 0.48 -21.33 -8.51
N LYS A 237 1.04 -22.38 -7.93
CA LYS A 237 2.12 -23.19 -8.53
C LYS A 237 1.79 -24.66 -8.36
N HIS A 238 1.94 -25.43 -9.42
CA HIS A 238 1.53 -26.84 -9.41
C HIS A 238 2.47 -27.74 -8.57
N LEU A 239 3.68 -27.25 -8.27
CA LEU A 239 4.71 -27.94 -7.47
C LEU A 239 4.86 -27.33 -6.07
N PRO A 240 4.81 -28.13 -4.99
CA PRO A 240 5.10 -27.69 -3.61
C PRO A 240 6.46 -26.99 -3.43
N SER A 241 7.45 -27.33 -4.24
CA SER A 241 8.79 -26.71 -4.20
C SER A 241 8.84 -25.25 -4.69
N SER A 242 7.75 -24.72 -5.26
CA SER A 242 7.71 -23.39 -5.86
C SER A 242 7.20 -22.28 -4.92
N THR A 243 6.99 -22.57 -3.63
CA THR A 243 6.42 -21.63 -2.64
C THR A 243 7.12 -20.28 -2.57
N MET A 244 8.45 -20.23 -2.56
CA MET A 244 9.18 -18.96 -2.54
C MET A 244 8.92 -18.13 -3.82
N LYS A 245 8.94 -18.77 -4.98
CA LYS A 245 8.64 -18.13 -6.27
C LYS A 245 7.20 -17.60 -6.32
N ALA A 246 6.24 -18.35 -5.79
CA ALA A 246 4.85 -17.92 -5.70
C ALA A 246 4.69 -16.66 -4.81
N HIS A 247 5.35 -16.62 -3.65
CA HIS A 247 5.34 -15.42 -2.80
C HIS A 247 5.96 -14.21 -3.53
N MET A 248 7.10 -14.36 -4.19
CA MET A 248 7.73 -13.26 -4.94
C MET A 248 6.82 -12.71 -6.06
N GLN A 249 6.08 -13.58 -6.76
CA GLN A 249 5.09 -13.16 -7.77
C GLN A 249 3.88 -12.47 -7.12
N LEU A 250 3.33 -13.03 -6.04
CA LEU A 250 2.24 -12.40 -5.28
C LEU A 250 2.62 -10.99 -4.78
N PHE A 251 3.83 -10.82 -4.21
CA PHE A 251 4.38 -9.53 -3.82
C PHE A 251 4.42 -8.56 -5.01
N ARG A 252 4.91 -9.00 -6.17
CA ARG A 252 4.94 -8.16 -7.37
C ARG A 252 3.55 -7.68 -7.80
N TYR A 253 2.49 -8.47 -7.62
CA TYR A 253 1.14 -8.10 -8.06
C TYR A 253 0.33 -7.32 -7.00
N THR A 254 0.45 -7.65 -5.71
CA THR A 254 -0.34 -7.01 -4.64
C THR A 254 -0.14 -5.49 -4.55
N ARG A 255 1.03 -4.97 -4.93
CA ARG A 255 1.29 -3.50 -5.01
C ARG A 255 0.28 -2.75 -5.90
N MET A 256 -0.28 -3.42 -6.91
CA MET A 256 -1.25 -2.82 -7.82
C MET A 256 -2.61 -2.58 -7.15
N LEU A 257 -2.96 -3.34 -6.10
CA LEU A 257 -4.16 -3.07 -5.29
C LEU A 257 -4.03 -1.72 -4.59
N TYR A 258 -2.93 -1.45 -3.88
CA TYR A 258 -2.67 -0.15 -3.26
C TYR A 258 -2.60 1.01 -4.28
N GLN A 259 -2.09 0.75 -5.48
CA GLN A 259 -1.97 1.77 -6.52
C GLN A 259 -3.32 2.15 -7.14
N THR A 260 -4.25 1.21 -7.27
CA THR A 260 -5.54 1.38 -7.97
C THR A 260 -6.72 1.63 -7.04
N GLN A 261 -6.67 1.13 -5.80
CA GLN A 261 -7.74 1.25 -4.81
C GLN A 261 -7.36 2.29 -3.76
N HIS A 262 -7.83 3.52 -3.95
CA HIS A 262 -7.34 4.67 -3.18
C HIS A 262 -7.82 4.70 -1.72
N ASP A 263 -8.73 3.80 -1.32
CA ASP A 263 -9.14 3.52 0.06
C ASP A 263 -8.38 2.32 0.70
N ARG A 264 -7.55 1.57 -0.03
CA ARG A 264 -6.84 0.37 0.48
C ARG A 264 -5.82 0.71 1.60
N GLN A 265 -5.92 0.06 2.76
CA GLN A 265 -5.00 0.21 3.92
C GLN A 265 -4.09 -1.01 4.10
N LEU A 266 -4.68 -2.20 3.99
CA LEU A 266 -4.01 -3.49 3.99
C LEU A 266 -4.58 -4.34 2.85
N ALA A 267 -3.83 -5.31 2.35
CA ALA A 267 -4.25 -6.13 1.23
C ALA A 267 -4.19 -7.62 1.55
N TRP A 268 -5.23 -8.34 1.16
CA TRP A 268 -5.29 -9.79 1.28
C TRP A 268 -4.65 -10.45 0.06
N GLY A 269 -3.87 -11.51 0.30
CA GLY A 269 -3.24 -12.32 -0.74
C GLY A 269 -3.27 -13.81 -0.37
N MET A 270 -2.93 -14.67 -1.32
CA MET A 270 -2.83 -16.11 -1.06
C MET A 270 -1.84 -16.78 -2.01
N VAL A 271 -1.13 -17.80 -1.51
CA VAL A 271 -0.27 -18.69 -2.29
C VAL A 271 -0.85 -20.10 -2.24
N ILE A 272 -0.90 -20.77 -3.39
CA ILE A 272 -1.31 -22.18 -3.51
C ILE A 272 -0.18 -22.96 -4.17
N CYS A 273 0.37 -23.95 -3.47
CA CYS A 273 1.45 -24.81 -3.95
C CYS A 273 1.02 -26.28 -3.88
N GLY A 274 0.50 -26.79 -5.00
CA GLY A 274 -0.19 -28.08 -5.03
C GLY A 274 -1.41 -28.10 -4.10
N THR A 275 -1.40 -28.96 -3.09
CA THR A 275 -2.46 -29.07 -2.07
C THR A 275 -2.29 -28.14 -0.86
N HIS A 276 -1.21 -27.35 -0.81
CA HIS A 276 -0.87 -26.46 0.30
C HIS A 276 -1.32 -25.03 -0.01
N VAL A 277 -1.97 -24.36 0.95
CA VAL A 277 -2.43 -22.97 0.84
C VAL A 277 -1.87 -22.13 1.98
N GLN A 278 -1.27 -20.98 1.68
CA GLN A 278 -0.87 -19.99 2.66
C GLN A 278 -1.64 -18.68 2.40
N VAL A 279 -2.28 -18.16 3.44
CA VAL A 279 -3.02 -16.90 3.40
C VAL A 279 -2.07 -15.78 3.80
N CYS A 280 -1.97 -14.72 3.01
CA CYS A 280 -1.07 -13.60 3.24
C CYS A 280 -1.86 -12.33 3.58
N LEU A 281 -1.44 -11.61 4.62
CA LEU A 281 -1.91 -10.27 4.94
C LEU A 281 -0.78 -9.27 4.74
N PHE A 282 -0.92 -8.39 3.74
CA PHE A 282 0.03 -7.33 3.44
C PHE A 282 -0.33 -6.09 4.26
N THR A 283 0.61 -5.63 5.08
CA THR A 283 0.44 -4.47 5.97
C THR A 283 1.51 -3.41 5.70
N PRO A 284 1.33 -2.16 6.18
CA PRO A 284 2.37 -1.13 6.17
C PRO A 284 3.73 -1.53 6.80
N THR A 285 3.81 -2.57 7.65
CA THR A 285 5.07 -2.99 8.28
C THR A 285 5.62 -4.32 7.77
N ASP A 286 4.77 -5.33 7.61
CA ASP A 286 5.14 -6.72 7.29
C ASP A 286 4.12 -7.37 6.35
N VAL A 287 4.51 -8.49 5.75
CA VAL A 287 3.60 -9.42 5.05
C VAL A 287 3.50 -10.71 5.87
N LEU A 288 2.35 -10.93 6.48
CA LEU A 288 2.09 -12.05 7.40
C LEU A 288 1.51 -13.23 6.63
N ALA A 289 2.23 -14.34 6.54
CA ALA A 289 1.72 -15.59 6.00
C ALA A 289 1.28 -16.53 7.12
N SER A 290 0.10 -17.12 6.94
CA SER A 290 -0.44 -18.16 7.82
C SER A 290 0.45 -19.40 7.86
N GLU A 291 0.18 -20.26 8.84
CA GLU A 291 0.52 -21.69 8.71
C GLU A 291 -0.07 -22.28 7.42
N SER A 292 0.56 -23.33 6.90
CA SER A 292 0.17 -23.94 5.63
C SER A 292 -1.09 -24.81 5.80
N LEU A 293 -2.19 -24.40 5.16
CA LEU A 293 -3.44 -25.15 5.12
C LEU A 293 -3.35 -26.28 4.09
N VAL A 294 -3.38 -27.53 4.55
CA VAL A 294 -3.30 -28.70 3.67
C VAL A 294 -4.70 -29.15 3.26
N LEU A 295 -5.07 -28.93 1.99
CA LEU A 295 -6.43 -29.17 1.46
C LEU A 295 -6.84 -30.65 1.36
N THR A 296 -5.92 -31.58 1.55
CA THR A 296 -6.24 -33.01 1.73
C THR A 296 -6.86 -33.29 3.10
N THR A 297 -6.61 -32.43 4.09
CA THR A 297 -7.14 -32.58 5.46
C THR A 297 -8.48 -31.86 5.64
N PRO A 298 -9.42 -32.40 6.44
CA PRO A 298 -10.65 -31.69 6.82
C PRO A 298 -10.36 -30.35 7.53
N GLY A 299 -9.32 -30.32 8.38
CA GLY A 299 -8.92 -29.11 9.12
C GLY A 299 -8.49 -27.96 8.21
N GLY A 300 -7.61 -28.22 7.23
CA GLY A 300 -7.18 -27.22 6.25
C GLY A 300 -8.34 -26.71 5.39
N ARG A 301 -9.29 -27.57 5.02
CA ARG A 301 -10.51 -27.16 4.32
C ARG A 301 -11.43 -26.31 5.20
N ALA A 302 -11.66 -26.69 6.45
CA ALA A 302 -12.48 -25.93 7.39
C ALA A 302 -11.90 -24.53 7.67
N GLN A 303 -10.57 -24.41 7.82
CA GLN A 303 -9.87 -23.12 7.92
C GLN A 303 -10.08 -22.24 6.67
N LEU A 304 -9.96 -22.82 5.46
CA LEU A 304 -10.19 -22.06 4.23
C LEU A 304 -11.67 -21.69 4.02
N VAL A 305 -12.61 -22.54 4.44
CA VAL A 305 -14.05 -22.20 4.51
C VAL A 305 -14.25 -21.03 5.48
N LYS A 306 -13.66 -21.08 6.69
CA LYS A 306 -13.74 -20.00 7.68
C LYS A 306 -13.31 -18.68 7.07
N LEU A 307 -12.16 -18.63 6.37
CA LEU A 307 -11.70 -17.42 5.69
C LEU A 307 -12.74 -16.84 4.72
N PHE A 308 -13.25 -17.63 3.77
CA PHE A 308 -14.19 -17.11 2.77
C PHE A 308 -15.55 -16.72 3.35
N VAL A 309 -16.02 -17.42 4.39
CA VAL A 309 -17.22 -17.01 5.13
C VAL A 309 -16.95 -15.69 5.86
N ASN A 310 -15.85 -15.58 6.61
CA ASN A 310 -15.46 -14.36 7.30
C ASN A 310 -15.36 -13.15 6.36
N LEU A 311 -14.67 -13.28 5.22
CA LEU A 311 -14.58 -12.23 4.19
C LEU A 311 -15.96 -11.85 3.59
N SER A 312 -16.98 -12.71 3.74
CA SER A 312 -18.37 -12.45 3.34
C SER A 312 -19.22 -11.77 4.41
N PHE A 313 -18.75 -11.74 5.67
CA PHE A 313 -19.47 -11.28 6.86
C PHE A 313 -18.73 -10.21 7.69
N CYS A 314 -17.47 -9.86 7.37
CA CYS A 314 -16.71 -8.85 8.09
C CYS A 314 -16.85 -7.44 7.51
N GLU A 315 -16.52 -6.45 8.35
CA GLU A 315 -16.58 -5.03 8.05
C GLU A 315 -15.53 -4.62 7.00
N ARG A 316 -15.77 -3.52 6.28
CA ARG A 316 -14.87 -3.05 5.19
C ARG A 316 -13.41 -2.87 5.64
N HIS A 317 -13.17 -2.49 6.89
CA HIS A 317 -11.81 -2.32 7.43
C HIS A 317 -11.07 -3.65 7.62
N GLN A 318 -11.76 -4.76 7.91
CA GLN A 318 -11.14 -6.09 7.97
C GLN A 318 -10.80 -6.63 6.57
N LEU A 319 -11.54 -6.21 5.54
CA LEU A 319 -11.16 -6.40 4.14
C LEU A 319 -10.02 -5.46 3.69
N GLY A 320 -9.59 -4.54 4.57
CA GLY A 320 -8.53 -3.59 4.33
C GLY A 320 -8.91 -2.34 3.55
N TYR A 321 -10.18 -1.93 3.54
CA TYR A 321 -10.59 -0.63 3.03
C TYR A 321 -10.76 0.38 4.17
N ASP A 322 -10.26 1.59 3.98
CA ASP A 322 -10.45 2.72 4.88
C ASP A 322 -11.91 3.17 4.85
N PRO A 323 -12.68 3.04 5.95
CA PRO A 323 -14.08 3.47 5.98
C PRO A 323 -14.24 5.01 5.94
N THR A 324 -13.15 5.76 6.08
CA THR A 324 -13.11 7.23 6.11
C THR A 324 -12.72 7.84 4.74
N ILE A 325 -12.42 7.01 3.73
CA ILE A 325 -12.23 7.38 2.33
C ILE A 325 -13.29 6.64 1.51
N VAL A 326 -14.27 7.37 0.97
CA VAL A 326 -15.44 6.77 0.30
C VAL A 326 -15.59 7.33 -1.11
N TYR A 327 -15.61 6.47 -2.13
CA TYR A 327 -15.99 6.88 -3.48
C TYR A 327 -17.50 7.06 -3.58
N LEU A 328 -17.94 8.18 -4.16
CA LEU A 328 -19.34 8.54 -4.38
C LEU A 328 -19.61 8.48 -5.90
N PRO A 329 -20.21 7.39 -6.42
CA PRO A 329 -20.44 7.22 -7.85
C PRO A 329 -21.30 8.32 -8.46
N GLU A 330 -22.25 8.88 -7.71
CA GLU A 330 -23.18 9.91 -8.17
C GLU A 330 -22.48 11.25 -8.41
N LEU A 331 -21.37 11.50 -7.70
CA LEU A 331 -20.54 12.71 -7.80
C LEU A 331 -19.20 12.46 -8.52
N GLN A 332 -18.95 11.21 -8.94
CA GLN A 332 -17.70 10.74 -9.55
C GLN A 332 -16.42 11.10 -8.75
N CYS A 333 -16.52 11.19 -7.42
CA CYS A 333 -15.44 11.67 -6.56
C CYS A 333 -15.27 10.88 -5.26
N TRP A 334 -14.07 10.93 -4.70
CA TRP A 334 -13.78 10.50 -3.33
C TRP A 334 -14.18 11.57 -2.33
N ARG A 335 -14.99 11.21 -1.33
CA ARG A 335 -15.18 11.95 -0.08
C ARG A 335 -14.17 11.43 0.94
N ILE A 336 -13.39 12.35 1.51
CA ILE A 336 -12.30 12.05 2.43
C ILE A 336 -12.53 12.80 3.74
N GLN A 337 -12.67 12.04 4.82
CA GLN A 337 -12.83 12.58 6.17
C GLN A 337 -11.45 12.86 6.79
N VAL A 338 -11.17 14.10 7.19
CA VAL A 338 -9.88 14.51 7.76
C VAL A 338 -10.07 14.94 9.21
N PRO A 339 -9.26 14.44 10.18
CA PRO A 339 -9.32 14.90 11.56
C PRO A 339 -9.09 16.41 11.70
N GLU A 340 -9.85 17.06 12.58
CA GLU A 340 -9.71 18.49 12.91
C GLU A 340 -9.28 18.73 14.37
N ASN A 341 -9.10 17.65 15.14
CA ASN A 341 -8.67 17.69 16.54
C ASN A 341 -7.29 18.33 16.72
N ASP A 342 -7.16 19.19 17.73
CA ASP A 342 -5.91 19.85 18.10
C ASP A 342 -5.07 18.99 19.04
N ASP A 343 -3.79 19.35 19.19
CA ASP A 343 -2.78 18.61 19.98
C ASP A 343 -3.17 18.43 21.48
N ASN A 344 -4.20 19.13 21.96
CA ASN A 344 -4.66 19.15 23.36
C ASN A 344 -5.91 18.29 23.64
N ASP A 345 -6.52 17.65 22.64
CA ASP A 345 -7.77 16.89 22.84
C ASP A 345 -7.50 15.59 23.65
N SER A 346 -7.91 15.56 24.92
CA SER A 346 -7.56 14.48 25.86
C SER A 346 -8.24 13.14 25.55
N GLU A 347 -7.51 12.02 25.67
CA GLU A 347 -8.02 10.68 25.31
C GLU A 347 -9.21 10.16 26.16
N LYS A 348 -9.46 10.76 27.34
CA LYS A 348 -10.46 10.23 28.30
C LYS A 348 -11.89 10.32 27.78
N ASP A 349 -12.24 11.41 27.11
CA ASP A 349 -13.56 11.67 26.49
C ASP A 349 -13.40 12.00 24.99
N PHE A 350 -12.54 11.26 24.29
CA PHE A 350 -12.19 11.55 22.90
C PHE A 350 -13.35 11.29 21.92
N ASN A 351 -14.02 12.36 21.50
CA ASN A 351 -14.91 12.37 20.34
C ASN A 351 -14.20 13.10 19.17
N PRO A 352 -13.75 12.38 18.14
CA PRO A 352 -13.02 13.01 17.04
C PRO A 352 -13.93 13.88 16.18
N ARG A 353 -13.47 15.11 15.94
CA ARG A 353 -14.05 16.05 14.97
C ARG A 353 -13.34 15.86 13.64
N PHE A 354 -14.12 15.99 12.57
CA PHE A 354 -13.62 15.81 11.22
C PHE A 354 -14.21 16.84 10.27
N ARG A 355 -13.43 17.15 9.24
CA ARG A 355 -13.87 17.94 8.09
C ARG A 355 -13.81 17.09 6.83
N MET A 356 -14.83 17.21 6.00
CA MET A 356 -14.92 16.50 4.72
C MET A 356 -14.20 17.30 3.62
N TYR A 357 -13.52 16.57 2.73
CA TYR A 357 -12.90 17.08 1.51
C TYR A 357 -13.25 16.15 0.35
N TYR A 358 -13.26 16.69 -0.87
CA TYR A 358 -13.66 15.94 -2.07
C TYR A 358 -12.58 15.97 -3.14
N SER A 359 -12.37 14.86 -3.86
CA SER A 359 -11.32 14.75 -4.88
C SER A 359 -11.68 13.75 -5.98
N ASN A 360 -11.43 14.10 -7.24
CA ASN A 360 -11.36 13.15 -8.36
C ASN A 360 -9.91 12.94 -8.87
N THR A 361 -8.92 13.59 -8.23
CA THR A 361 -7.56 13.74 -8.78
C THR A 361 -6.48 13.26 -7.82
N MET A 362 -5.83 12.14 -8.16
CA MET A 362 -4.66 11.62 -7.45
C MET A 362 -3.35 12.23 -7.96
N VAL A 363 -2.56 12.80 -7.05
CA VAL A 363 -1.24 13.38 -7.32
C VAL A 363 -0.11 12.40 -6.97
N VAL A 364 -0.33 11.59 -5.93
CA VAL A 364 0.57 10.52 -5.46
C VAL A 364 -0.26 9.30 -5.06
N THR A 365 0.09 8.13 -5.59
CA THR A 365 -0.54 6.83 -5.29
C THR A 365 0.39 5.95 -4.46
N ALA A 366 -0.17 5.13 -3.57
CA ALA A 366 0.60 4.14 -2.81
C ALA A 366 1.08 3.00 -3.75
N GLY A 367 2.36 3.00 -4.13
CA GLY A 367 2.94 2.01 -5.06
C GLY A 367 3.91 0.99 -4.42
N ARG A 368 4.13 1.05 -3.09
CA ARG A 368 4.98 0.11 -2.33
C ARG A 368 4.11 -0.90 -1.58
N LEU A 369 4.64 -2.10 -1.35
CA LEU A 369 3.98 -3.13 -0.53
C LEU A 369 3.98 -2.78 0.96
N CYS A 370 5.14 -2.41 1.49
CA CYS A 370 5.32 -1.99 2.88
C CYS A 370 5.88 -0.56 2.93
N GLY A 371 5.89 0.03 4.13
CA GLY A 371 6.31 1.40 4.36
C GLY A 371 5.13 2.35 4.59
N ARG A 372 5.24 3.57 4.06
CA ARG A 372 4.36 4.68 4.47
C ARG A 372 3.02 4.78 3.73
N HIS A 373 2.81 3.97 2.68
CA HIS A 373 1.64 4.00 1.79
C HIS A 373 1.13 5.42 1.45
N THR A 374 2.03 6.36 1.19
CA THR A 374 1.67 7.78 1.04
C THR A 374 0.78 8.01 -0.18
N ARG A 375 -0.38 8.61 0.06
CA ARG A 375 -1.37 9.04 -0.93
C ARG A 375 -1.54 10.55 -0.85
N CYS A 376 -1.66 11.22 -1.99
CA CYS A 376 -1.95 12.65 -2.06
C CYS A 376 -3.07 12.92 -3.06
N PHE A 377 -4.17 13.46 -2.55
CA PHE A 377 -5.36 13.86 -3.31
C PHE A 377 -5.32 15.37 -3.52
N LEU A 378 -5.47 15.84 -4.77
CA LEU A 378 -5.78 17.23 -5.05
C LEU A 378 -7.28 17.41 -4.82
N ALA A 379 -7.69 18.35 -3.96
CA ALA A 379 -9.02 18.33 -3.37
C ALA A 379 -9.65 19.72 -3.18
N VAL A 380 -10.97 19.70 -2.94
CA VAL A 380 -11.83 20.85 -2.60
C VAL A 380 -12.41 20.67 -1.19
N SER A 381 -12.75 21.78 -0.52
CA SER A 381 -13.38 21.75 0.82
C SER A 381 -14.91 21.70 0.78
N ASP A 382 -15.50 22.05 -0.35
CA ASP A 382 -16.94 22.28 -0.49
C ASP A 382 -17.55 21.10 -1.23
N PRO A 383 -18.76 20.63 -0.86
CA PRO A 383 -19.35 19.44 -1.45
C PRO A 383 -19.74 19.67 -2.92
N PRO A 384 -19.32 18.79 -3.85
CA PRO A 384 -19.82 18.79 -5.23
C PRO A 384 -21.34 18.59 -5.28
N SER A 385 -21.96 19.17 -6.31
CA SER A 385 -23.39 19.00 -6.60
C SER A 385 -23.60 18.78 -8.10
N ALA A 386 -24.83 18.48 -8.50
CA ALA A 386 -25.19 18.38 -9.93
C ALA A 386 -24.96 19.71 -10.68
N ASP A 387 -25.22 20.85 -10.02
CA ASP A 387 -25.05 22.19 -10.59
C ASP A 387 -23.59 22.69 -10.58
N ASN A 388 -22.76 22.12 -9.69
CA ASN A 388 -21.34 22.43 -9.57
C ASN A 388 -20.53 21.12 -9.43
N PRO A 389 -20.30 20.40 -10.54
CA PRO A 389 -19.58 19.14 -10.53
C PRO A 389 -18.11 19.37 -10.19
N ILE A 390 -17.47 18.37 -9.56
CA ILE A 390 -16.10 18.50 -9.05
C ILE A 390 -15.07 18.95 -10.09
N GLU A 391 -15.24 18.56 -11.35
CA GLU A 391 -14.37 18.94 -12.48
C GLU A 391 -14.35 20.46 -12.75
N CYS A 392 -15.41 21.17 -12.38
CA CYS A 392 -15.52 22.63 -12.51
C CYS A 392 -15.02 23.39 -11.27
N MET A 393 -14.69 22.69 -10.17
CA MET A 393 -14.30 23.30 -8.91
C MET A 393 -12.78 23.58 -8.84
N ASP A 394 -12.42 24.68 -8.18
CA ASP A 394 -11.03 25.09 -7.99
C ASP A 394 -10.37 24.35 -6.81
N HIS A 395 -9.48 23.42 -7.13
CA HIS A 395 -8.85 22.52 -6.17
C HIS A 395 -7.66 23.18 -5.43
N LYS A 396 -7.96 23.84 -4.31
CA LYS A 396 -7.00 24.69 -3.57
C LYS A 396 -6.17 23.98 -2.49
N VAL A 397 -6.41 22.70 -2.23
CA VAL A 397 -5.73 21.97 -1.15
C VAL A 397 -5.21 20.59 -1.60
N ILE A 398 -4.17 20.10 -0.93
CA ILE A 398 -3.76 18.69 -0.98
C ILE A 398 -4.21 18.03 0.32
N VAL A 399 -4.92 16.89 0.21
CA VAL A 399 -5.07 15.93 1.32
C VAL A 399 -3.94 14.92 1.19
N LYS A 400 -3.01 14.90 2.15
CA LYS A 400 -1.94 13.91 2.28
C LYS A 400 -2.35 12.88 3.33
N ASP A 401 -2.16 11.62 3.02
CA ASP A 401 -2.59 10.46 3.81
C ASP A 401 -1.44 9.43 3.84
N ALA A 402 -1.05 8.96 5.03
CA ALA A 402 0.11 8.08 5.18
C ALA A 402 0.16 7.33 6.53
N TRP A 403 0.97 6.27 6.57
CA TRP A 403 1.40 5.53 7.77
C TRP A 403 2.90 5.80 8.06
N PRO A 404 3.30 7.03 8.47
CA PRO A 404 4.65 7.29 8.98
C PRO A 404 5.01 6.35 10.13
N GLU A 405 6.31 6.08 10.26
CA GLU A 405 6.85 5.40 11.43
C GLU A 405 6.76 6.34 12.65
N SER A 406 6.34 5.78 13.79
CA SER A 406 6.07 6.47 15.04
C SER A 406 6.90 5.86 16.15
N ASN A 407 7.18 6.66 17.18
CA ASN A 407 7.61 6.11 18.47
C ASN A 407 6.55 5.13 19.04
N VAL A 408 7.00 4.22 19.91
CA VAL A 408 6.13 3.24 20.61
C VAL A 408 5.10 3.95 21.49
N ASP A 409 5.53 5.02 22.16
CA ASP A 409 4.65 6.03 22.72
C ASP A 409 4.25 6.99 21.60
N VAL A 410 2.97 6.94 21.23
CA VAL A 410 2.39 7.75 20.16
C VAL A 410 2.06 9.16 20.66
N VAL A 411 1.89 9.38 21.97
CA VAL A 411 1.61 10.71 22.54
C VAL A 411 2.85 11.59 22.37
N GLU A 412 4.01 11.10 22.80
CA GLU A 412 5.31 11.77 22.68
C GLU A 412 6.06 11.45 21.37
N ASP A 413 5.33 11.30 20.26
CA ASP A 413 5.92 11.08 18.94
C ASP A 413 6.67 12.35 18.45
N ALA A 414 8.00 12.29 18.53
CA ALA A 414 8.90 13.36 18.09
C ALA A 414 8.96 13.51 16.55
N ARG A 415 8.48 12.51 15.80
CA ARG A 415 8.49 12.48 14.33
C ARG A 415 7.18 12.96 13.68
N ASP A 416 6.34 13.67 14.42
CA ASP A 416 5.01 14.05 13.94
C ASP A 416 5.03 15.28 12.98
N GLU A 417 4.94 15.03 11.66
CA GLU A 417 4.82 16.07 10.62
C GLU A 417 3.71 17.10 10.96
N ILE A 418 2.60 16.66 11.53
CA ILE A 418 1.45 17.53 11.84
C ILE A 418 1.84 18.51 12.96
N ARG A 419 2.59 18.04 13.97
CA ARG A 419 3.17 18.89 15.03
C ARG A 419 4.17 19.89 14.44
N PHE A 420 5.03 19.48 13.50
CA PHE A 420 5.95 20.38 12.81
C PHE A 420 5.22 21.46 12.00
N LEU A 421 4.24 21.08 11.18
CA LEU A 421 3.44 22.02 10.39
C LEU A 421 2.64 22.98 11.27
N ARG A 422 2.06 22.52 12.39
CA ARG A 422 1.41 23.36 13.41
C ARG A 422 2.40 24.35 14.04
N LYS A 423 3.60 23.90 14.41
CA LYS A 423 4.68 24.72 15.00
C LYS A 423 5.15 25.82 14.03
N ILE A 424 5.43 25.46 12.78
CA ILE A 424 5.86 26.37 11.71
C ILE A 424 4.76 27.40 11.41
N ARG A 425 3.52 26.95 11.18
CA ARG A 425 2.35 27.82 10.96
C ARG A 425 2.19 28.87 12.06
N ARG A 426 2.37 28.47 13.33
CA ARG A 426 2.22 29.36 14.50
C ARG A 426 3.36 30.38 14.60
N LYS A 427 4.60 29.95 14.40
CA LYS A 427 5.80 30.80 14.60
C LYS A 427 6.13 31.71 13.42
N LEU A 428 5.72 31.36 12.19
CA LEU A 428 5.90 32.19 10.99
C LEU A 428 4.62 32.94 10.59
N ALA A 429 3.59 32.93 11.44
CA ALA A 429 2.35 33.68 11.23
C ALA A 429 2.65 35.18 11.00
N GLY A 430 2.17 35.72 9.88
CA GLY A 430 2.37 37.12 9.51
C GLY A 430 3.73 37.45 8.85
N SER A 431 4.65 36.48 8.70
CA SER A 431 5.90 36.72 7.97
C SER A 431 5.67 36.76 6.46
N SER A 432 5.76 37.95 5.87
CA SER A 432 5.61 38.17 4.42
C SER A 432 6.74 37.56 3.61
N GLU A 433 7.94 37.43 4.18
CA GLU A 433 9.13 36.89 3.51
C GLU A 433 9.01 35.42 3.08
N VAL A 434 8.27 34.64 3.88
CA VAL A 434 8.03 33.20 3.68
C VAL A 434 6.58 32.89 3.27
N ALA A 435 5.76 33.92 3.03
CA ALA A 435 4.38 33.74 2.61
C ALA A 435 4.29 32.94 1.29
N GLY A 436 3.64 31.78 1.36
CA GLY A 436 3.50 30.86 0.22
C GLY A 436 4.71 29.95 -0.06
N LYS A 437 5.79 30.05 0.73
CA LYS A 437 7.04 29.28 0.58
C LYS A 437 7.09 28.00 1.44
N TYR A 438 6.06 27.72 2.24
CA TYR A 438 5.85 26.48 2.96
C TYR A 438 4.36 26.11 3.03
N PRO A 439 4.00 24.83 3.23
CA PRO A 439 2.62 24.39 3.36
C PRO A 439 2.01 24.82 4.69
N ILE A 440 0.90 25.54 4.61
CA ILE A 440 0.04 25.90 5.73
C ILE A 440 -0.98 24.77 5.93
N ILE A 441 -0.89 24.08 7.07
CA ILE A 441 -1.90 23.11 7.52
C ILE A 441 -3.27 23.79 7.73
N LYS A 442 -4.31 23.18 7.15
CA LYS A 442 -5.72 23.60 7.25
C LYS A 442 -6.53 22.73 8.20
N ALA A 443 -6.35 21.42 8.11
CA ALA A 443 -6.86 20.40 9.03
C ALA A 443 -5.84 19.25 9.08
N GLY A 444 -5.92 18.39 10.09
CA GLY A 444 -5.11 17.18 10.14
C GLY A 444 -4.96 16.60 11.54
N GLY A 445 -4.71 15.30 11.59
CA GLY A 445 -4.40 14.58 12.82
C GLY A 445 -4.18 13.09 12.55
N ARG A 446 -4.20 12.31 13.64
CA ARG A 446 -4.20 10.85 13.61
C ARG A 446 -5.59 10.37 13.21
N VAL A 447 -5.66 9.32 12.39
CA VAL A 447 -6.94 8.74 11.95
C VAL A 447 -7.41 7.74 12.99
N TYR A 448 -8.69 7.83 13.35
CA TYR A 448 -9.37 6.90 14.22
C TYR A 448 -10.51 6.25 13.45
N ILE A 449 -10.74 4.97 13.69
CA ILE A 449 -11.76 4.16 13.03
C ILE A 449 -12.67 3.55 14.11
N GLN A 450 -13.98 3.54 13.85
CA GLN A 450 -14.92 2.70 14.58
C GLN A 450 -14.93 1.31 13.95
N GLN A 451 -14.71 0.27 14.75
CA GLN A 451 -14.66 -1.11 14.26
C GLN A 451 -16.06 -1.68 14.00
N SER A 452 -17.08 -1.17 14.69
CA SER A 452 -18.48 -1.44 14.42
C SER A 452 -19.33 -0.20 14.73
N GLU A 453 -20.58 -0.18 14.27
CA GLU A 453 -21.51 0.91 14.59
C GLU A 453 -21.63 1.10 16.11
N GLY A 454 -21.48 2.35 16.58
CA GLY A 454 -21.49 2.67 18.02
C GLY A 454 -20.26 2.20 18.82
N SER A 455 -19.24 1.61 18.20
CA SER A 455 -18.02 1.23 18.92
C SER A 455 -17.21 2.44 19.39
N LYS A 456 -16.37 2.26 20.41
CA LYS A 456 -15.33 3.26 20.73
C LYS A 456 -14.43 3.47 19.51
N TRP A 457 -14.03 4.73 19.29
CA TRP A 457 -13.01 5.10 18.31
C TRP A 457 -11.65 4.48 18.69
N LYS A 458 -11.02 3.79 17.75
CA LYS A 458 -9.69 3.20 17.90
C LYS A 458 -8.71 3.89 16.96
N LEU A 459 -7.53 4.23 17.46
CA LEU A 459 -6.44 4.75 16.64
C LEU A 459 -6.07 3.71 15.58
N ASP A 460 -6.02 4.11 14.30
CA ASP A 460 -5.47 3.23 13.29
C ASP A 460 -3.93 3.23 13.37
N MET A 461 -3.39 2.08 13.74
CA MET A 461 -1.96 1.87 13.89
C MET A 461 -1.61 0.41 13.62
N VAL A 462 -0.47 0.22 12.97
CA VAL A 462 0.08 -1.10 12.62
C VAL A 462 1.37 -1.28 13.40
N ARG A 463 1.44 -2.37 14.16
CA ARG A 463 2.66 -2.79 14.86
C ARG A 463 3.27 -3.94 14.10
N GLY A 464 4.54 -3.81 13.76
CA GLY A 464 5.27 -4.84 13.05
C GLY A 464 5.60 -6.05 13.91
N HIS A 465 6.08 -7.09 13.25
CA HIS A 465 6.56 -8.31 13.91
C HIS A 465 8.08 -8.24 14.12
N PRO A 466 8.63 -8.87 15.18
CA PRO A 466 10.06 -8.95 15.35
C PRO A 466 10.69 -9.71 14.17
N PRO A 467 11.93 -9.38 13.77
CA PRO A 467 12.61 -10.09 12.69
C PRO A 467 12.77 -11.58 13.04
N SER A 468 12.71 -12.44 12.02
CA SER A 468 12.88 -13.88 12.21
C SER A 468 14.26 -14.18 12.83
N PRO A 469 14.36 -15.12 13.80
CA PRO A 469 15.63 -15.48 14.45
C PRO A 469 16.73 -15.97 13.48
N ARG A 470 16.37 -16.27 12.21
CA ARG A 470 17.33 -16.55 11.12
C ARG A 470 18.36 -15.44 10.87
N GLN A 471 18.12 -14.21 11.33
CA GLN A 471 19.04 -13.08 11.15
C GLN A 471 19.97 -12.81 12.35
N GLY A 472 19.95 -13.63 13.40
CA GLY A 472 20.81 -13.43 14.58
C GLY A 472 20.56 -12.09 15.29
N ALA A 473 19.34 -11.57 15.19
CA ALA A 473 18.99 -10.24 15.68
C ALA A 473 19.16 -10.14 17.22
N PRO A 474 19.66 -9.00 17.74
CA PRO A 474 19.81 -8.81 19.18
C PRO A 474 18.44 -8.88 19.89
N PRO A 475 18.40 -9.27 21.17
CA PRO A 475 17.15 -9.51 21.89
C PRO A 475 16.22 -8.28 22.04
N ASP A 476 16.74 -7.06 21.82
CA ASP A 476 16.05 -5.79 22.05
C ASP A 476 15.50 -5.13 20.76
N VAL A 477 15.22 -5.87 19.68
CA VAL A 477 14.63 -5.26 18.46
C VAL A 477 13.22 -4.74 18.72
N VAL A 478 13.11 -3.42 18.88
CA VAL A 478 11.84 -2.69 18.90
C VAL A 478 11.12 -2.90 17.58
N CYS A 479 9.93 -3.49 17.63
CA CYS A 479 9.10 -3.71 16.45
C CYS A 479 8.63 -2.37 15.86
N PRO A 480 8.72 -2.15 14.55
CA PRO A 480 8.37 -0.87 13.94
C PRO A 480 6.88 -0.58 14.15
N VAL A 481 6.55 0.64 14.58
CA VAL A 481 5.18 1.09 14.75
C VAL A 481 4.88 2.12 13.67
N ARG A 482 3.75 1.96 12.97
CA ARG A 482 3.25 2.95 12.03
C ARG A 482 1.87 3.42 12.45
N VAL A 483 1.65 4.74 12.43
CA VAL A 483 0.40 5.36 12.85
C VAL A 483 -0.22 6.08 11.67
N HIS A 484 -1.52 5.86 11.43
CA HIS A 484 -2.22 6.50 10.33
C HIS A 484 -2.42 7.99 10.61
N LYS A 485 -1.91 8.84 9.73
CA LYS A 485 -2.03 10.30 9.81
C LYS A 485 -2.55 10.86 8.50
N ARG A 486 -3.42 11.87 8.61
CA ARG A 486 -3.99 12.58 7.46
C ARG A 486 -3.92 14.07 7.71
N VAL A 487 -3.48 14.83 6.71
CA VAL A 487 -3.27 16.28 6.81
C VAL A 487 -3.71 16.99 5.52
N VAL A 488 -4.34 18.14 5.67
CA VAL A 488 -4.71 19.02 4.56
C VAL A 488 -3.80 20.23 4.56
N ILE A 489 -3.15 20.49 3.43
CA ILE A 489 -2.18 21.57 3.25
C ILE A 489 -2.52 22.44 2.04
N SER A 490 -2.08 23.69 2.11
CA SER A 490 -2.17 24.68 1.03
C SER A 490 -1.02 25.69 1.18
N PRO A 491 -0.56 26.37 0.12
CA PRO A 491 -1.04 26.31 -1.26
C PRO A 491 -0.61 25.02 -1.99
N VAL A 492 -1.20 24.78 -3.16
CA VAL A 492 -0.79 23.70 -4.07
C VAL A 492 0.40 24.18 -4.91
N GLY A 493 1.36 23.29 -5.18
CA GLY A 493 2.55 23.56 -5.99
C GLY A 493 2.74 22.58 -7.16
N GLN A 494 3.68 22.90 -8.04
CA GLN A 494 4.07 22.11 -9.20
C GLN A 494 5.49 21.55 -9.06
N PRO A 495 5.78 20.35 -9.59
CA PRO A 495 7.11 19.72 -9.50
C PRO A 495 8.14 20.43 -10.40
N LEU A 496 9.40 20.46 -9.96
CA LEU A 496 10.50 21.20 -10.62
C LEU A 496 10.72 20.87 -12.11
N ASN A 497 10.33 19.68 -12.58
CA ASN A 497 10.45 19.32 -13.99
C ASN A 497 9.48 20.08 -14.93
N LYS A 498 8.55 20.87 -14.38
CA LYS A 498 7.70 21.81 -15.14
C LYS A 498 8.28 23.23 -15.24
N LEU A 499 9.51 23.46 -14.76
CA LEU A 499 10.18 24.75 -14.91
C LEU A 499 10.65 24.96 -16.35
N ASN A 500 10.55 26.20 -16.82
CA ASN A 500 10.87 26.60 -18.19
C ASN A 500 12.37 26.86 -18.40
N SER A 501 13.10 27.18 -17.32
CA SER A 501 14.54 27.45 -17.39
C SER A 501 15.26 27.15 -16.07
N VAL A 502 16.59 27.01 -16.13
CA VAL A 502 17.41 26.91 -14.91
C VAL A 502 17.49 28.22 -14.13
N TYR A 503 17.19 29.38 -14.73
CA TYR A 503 17.05 30.61 -13.96
C TYR A 503 15.86 30.52 -12.98
N GLU A 504 14.74 29.96 -13.44
CA GLU A 504 13.60 29.65 -12.56
C GLU A 504 13.96 28.61 -11.48
N LEU A 505 14.76 27.59 -11.82
CA LEU A 505 15.26 26.61 -10.83
C LEU A 505 16.06 27.26 -9.71
N VAL A 506 16.98 28.18 -10.05
CA VAL A 506 17.79 28.90 -9.07
C VAL A 506 16.92 29.79 -8.18
N ILE A 507 15.93 30.50 -8.73
CA ILE A 507 14.95 31.28 -7.96
C ILE A 507 14.19 30.38 -6.98
N VAL A 508 13.66 29.26 -7.46
CA VAL A 508 12.84 28.32 -6.68
C VAL A 508 13.63 27.66 -5.56
N ILE A 509 14.86 27.22 -5.82
CA ILE A 509 15.75 26.68 -4.79
C ILE A 509 16.12 27.77 -3.78
N ALA A 510 16.45 28.99 -4.22
CA ALA A 510 16.79 30.09 -3.33
C ALA A 510 15.61 30.47 -2.41
N ASP A 511 14.37 30.46 -2.91
CA ASP A 511 13.18 30.72 -2.09
C ASP A 511 12.88 29.61 -1.09
N ALA A 512 13.02 28.34 -1.50
CA ALA A 512 12.89 27.20 -0.60
C ALA A 512 13.95 27.25 0.52
N MET A 513 15.19 27.64 0.20
CA MET A 513 16.28 27.73 1.19
C MET A 513 16.24 28.98 2.07
N ARG A 514 15.69 30.12 1.59
CA ARG A 514 15.32 31.23 2.48
C ARG A 514 14.26 30.79 3.48
N CYS A 515 13.24 30.08 3.02
CA CYS A 515 12.20 29.53 3.89
C CYS A 515 12.76 28.50 4.88
N HIS A 516 13.70 27.65 4.44
CA HIS A 516 14.44 26.74 5.32
C HIS A 516 15.19 27.48 6.43
N ALA A 517 15.99 28.50 6.09
CA ALA A 517 16.76 29.27 7.06
C ALA A 517 15.86 29.95 8.11
N GLU A 518 14.72 30.50 7.67
CA GLU A 518 13.68 31.07 8.52
C GLU A 518 13.02 30.02 9.45
N ILE A 519 12.73 28.83 8.93
CA ILE A 519 12.19 27.71 9.71
C ILE A 519 13.22 27.23 10.74
N VAL A 520 14.49 27.06 10.37
CA VAL A 520 15.54 26.69 11.32
C VAL A 520 15.71 27.76 12.40
N SER A 521 15.89 29.03 12.01
CA SER A 521 16.15 30.15 12.93
C SER A 521 14.99 30.42 13.89
N LYS A 522 13.77 30.59 13.36
CA LYS A 522 12.61 31.00 14.16
C LYS A 522 11.89 29.80 14.77
N CYS A 523 11.78 28.69 14.04
CA CYS A 523 11.05 27.50 14.51
C CYS A 523 11.92 26.51 15.29
N GLY A 524 13.23 26.43 15.03
CA GLY A 524 14.08 25.37 15.57
C GLY A 524 13.73 24.02 14.97
N VAL A 525 13.45 23.97 13.66
CA VAL A 525 13.09 22.74 12.93
C VAL A 525 14.06 22.57 11.77
N LEU A 526 14.77 21.44 11.72
CA LEU A 526 15.64 21.05 10.61
C LEU A 526 14.86 20.13 9.66
N HIS A 527 15.10 20.18 8.34
CA HIS A 527 14.31 19.45 7.35
C HIS A 527 14.82 18.02 7.10
N ARG A 528 16.15 17.85 7.01
CA ARG A 528 16.90 16.59 6.81
C ARG A 528 16.64 15.80 5.53
N ASP A 529 15.78 16.28 4.63
CA ASP A 529 15.51 15.67 3.32
C ASP A 529 15.20 16.75 2.27
N ILE A 530 16.15 17.64 2.00
CA ILE A 530 16.07 18.56 0.86
C ILE A 530 16.33 17.75 -0.42
N SER A 531 15.37 17.74 -1.34
CA SER A 531 15.43 16.96 -2.59
C SER A 531 14.55 17.57 -3.69
N TRP A 532 14.68 17.12 -4.94
CA TRP A 532 13.81 17.59 -6.04
C TRP A 532 12.31 17.31 -5.84
N ASN A 533 11.98 16.40 -4.92
CA ASN A 533 10.61 15.98 -4.60
C ASN A 533 9.94 16.90 -3.58
N ASN A 534 10.76 17.42 -2.66
CA ASN A 534 10.32 18.17 -1.50
C ASN A 534 10.40 19.69 -1.74
N ILE A 535 10.89 20.11 -2.91
CA ILE A 535 10.78 21.49 -3.39
C ILE A 535 9.78 21.51 -4.55
N LEU A 536 8.71 22.29 -4.39
CA LEU A 536 7.77 22.62 -5.45
C LEU A 536 7.91 24.09 -5.86
N PHE A 537 7.30 24.47 -6.97
CA PHE A 537 7.15 25.88 -7.34
C PHE A 537 5.68 26.25 -7.55
N ARG A 538 5.36 27.52 -7.39
CA ARG A 538 4.10 28.14 -7.81
C ARG A 538 4.43 29.18 -8.87
N ARG A 539 3.53 29.38 -9.84
CA ARG A 539 3.67 30.40 -10.88
C ARG A 539 2.53 31.40 -10.75
N GLU A 540 2.89 32.66 -10.58
CA GLU A 540 1.95 33.78 -10.45
C GLU A 540 2.33 34.81 -11.52
N ALA A 541 1.48 34.92 -12.55
CA ALA A 541 1.81 35.55 -13.84
C ALA A 541 3.14 35.03 -14.42
N GLU A 542 4.10 35.91 -14.69
CA GLU A 542 5.42 35.55 -15.23
C GLU A 542 6.43 35.13 -14.14
N SER A 543 6.10 35.32 -12.87
CA SER A 543 6.98 35.01 -11.74
C SER A 543 6.85 33.56 -11.25
N VAL A 544 7.95 33.00 -10.73
CA VAL A 544 7.95 31.74 -9.99
C VAL A 544 8.32 31.98 -8.53
N GLN A 545 7.68 31.25 -7.62
CA GLN A 545 8.02 31.22 -6.19
C GLN A 545 8.31 29.77 -5.78
N GLY A 546 9.40 29.56 -5.03
CA GLY A 546 9.74 28.25 -4.47
C GLY A 546 9.00 27.95 -3.17
N MET A 547 8.68 26.67 -2.96
CA MET A 547 8.00 26.17 -1.75
C MET A 547 8.65 24.87 -1.26
N LEU A 548 9.04 24.83 0.02
CA LEU A 548 9.57 23.65 0.71
C LEU A 548 8.42 22.86 1.37
N ILE A 549 8.31 21.56 1.11
CA ILE A 549 7.24 20.66 1.59
C ILE A 549 7.81 19.38 2.21
N ASP A 550 6.94 18.58 2.86
CA ASP A 550 7.23 17.23 3.36
C ASP A 550 8.22 17.20 4.55
N PHE A 551 7.70 17.53 5.72
CA PHE A 551 8.44 17.64 6.98
C PHE A 551 8.45 16.32 7.78
N ASP A 552 8.17 15.18 7.13
CA ASP A 552 8.15 13.87 7.78
C ASP A 552 9.52 13.40 8.31
N CYS A 553 10.60 13.88 7.69
CA CYS A 553 11.97 13.61 8.13
C CYS A 553 12.52 14.72 9.04
N ALA A 554 11.71 15.71 9.41
CA ALA A 554 12.18 16.85 10.18
C ALA A 554 12.68 16.48 11.59
N LEU A 555 13.40 17.40 12.22
CA LEU A 555 13.90 17.26 13.60
C LEU A 555 13.60 18.55 14.38
N ASP A 556 13.07 18.41 15.60
CA ASP A 556 12.99 19.53 16.54
C ASP A 556 14.35 19.71 17.21
N LEU A 557 15.06 20.80 16.90
CA LEU A 557 16.38 21.09 17.46
C LEU A 557 16.34 21.32 18.98
N ALA A 558 15.17 21.66 19.55
CA ALA A 558 14.99 21.79 20.99
C ALA A 558 14.66 20.46 21.67
N ASN A 559 14.05 19.51 20.94
CA ASN A 559 13.57 18.23 21.47
C ASN A 559 13.85 17.09 20.45
N PRO A 560 15.12 16.71 20.23
CA PRO A 560 15.46 15.67 19.25
C PRO A 560 14.92 14.28 19.61
N GLY A 561 14.56 14.05 20.89
CA GLY A 561 13.97 12.80 21.37
C GLY A 561 14.89 11.59 21.16
N THR A 562 14.28 10.45 20.84
CA THR A 562 14.96 9.21 20.46
C THR A 562 15.34 9.15 18.97
N CYS A 563 15.11 10.23 18.21
CA CYS A 563 15.42 10.26 16.79
C CYS A 563 16.92 10.08 16.61
N LEU A 564 17.32 8.98 15.97
CA LEU A 564 18.73 8.68 15.77
C LEU A 564 19.31 9.77 14.86
N GLN A 565 20.55 10.18 15.13
CA GLN A 565 21.22 11.20 14.31
C GLN A 565 21.43 10.73 12.85
N THR A 566 21.22 9.44 12.56
CA THR A 566 21.67 8.72 11.36
C THR A 566 20.66 7.66 10.90
N GLU A 567 19.39 8.05 10.71
CA GLU A 567 18.29 7.12 10.34
C GLU A 567 18.32 6.65 8.86
N PHE A 568 19.39 6.91 8.12
CA PHE A 568 19.44 6.83 6.64
C PHE A 568 18.24 7.53 5.97
N THR A 569 17.75 8.61 6.59
CA THR A 569 16.67 9.43 6.06
C THR A 569 17.20 10.32 4.95
N GLY A 570 16.49 10.30 3.82
CA GLY A 570 16.81 11.09 2.64
C GLY A 570 16.40 10.40 1.34
N THR A 571 16.15 11.20 0.31
CA THR A 571 16.00 10.72 -1.07
C THR A 571 17.38 10.34 -1.62
N GLY A 572 17.82 9.09 -1.44
CA GLY A 572 19.04 8.45 -2.01
C GLY A 572 20.17 9.39 -2.49
N PRO A 573 20.11 9.90 -3.76
CA PRO A 573 21.07 10.88 -4.31
C PRO A 573 21.41 12.05 -3.39
N PHE A 574 20.44 12.51 -2.59
CA PHE A 574 20.52 13.69 -1.72
C PHE A 574 20.67 13.36 -0.25
N MET A 575 21.02 12.13 0.13
CA MET A 575 21.41 11.87 1.52
C MET A 575 22.78 12.53 1.81
N SER A 576 22.93 13.16 2.96
CA SER A 576 24.19 13.81 3.36
C SER A 576 25.29 12.76 3.60
N ILE A 577 26.55 13.16 3.47
CA ILE A 577 27.72 12.35 3.79
C ILE A 577 27.63 11.88 5.25
N ILE A 578 27.29 12.77 6.18
CA ILE A 578 27.13 12.43 7.61
C ILE A 578 26.05 11.36 7.85
N ASN A 579 24.92 11.40 7.13
CA ASN A 579 23.89 10.35 7.20
C ASN A 579 24.38 9.03 6.58
N LEU A 580 25.10 9.08 5.46
CA LEU A 580 25.64 7.90 4.75
C LEU A 580 26.71 7.16 5.56
N GLU A 581 27.50 7.89 6.36
CA GLU A 581 28.59 7.35 7.19
C GLU A 581 28.16 6.87 8.58
N CYS A 582 26.88 7.02 8.95
CA CYS A 582 26.42 6.85 10.34
C CYS A 582 27.22 7.67 11.37
N SER A 583 27.65 8.88 11.00
CA SER A 583 28.47 9.74 11.87
C SER A 583 27.69 10.27 13.09
N THR A 584 28.36 10.32 14.24
CA THR A 584 27.81 10.81 15.53
C THR A 584 27.88 12.34 15.69
N VAL A 585 28.19 13.07 14.61
CA VAL A 585 28.19 14.53 14.60
C VAL A 585 26.74 15.03 14.54
N PRO A 586 26.30 15.90 15.46
CA PRO A 586 24.95 16.47 15.42
C PRO A 586 24.65 17.16 14.09
N GLN A 587 23.52 16.81 13.46
CA GLN A 587 23.07 17.46 12.24
C GLN A 587 22.74 18.94 12.48
N SER A 588 23.03 19.76 11.48
CA SER A 588 22.82 21.21 11.49
C SER A 588 22.23 21.68 10.16
N ALA A 589 21.91 22.97 10.05
CA ALA A 589 21.48 23.57 8.78
C ALA A 589 22.46 23.29 7.62
N LEU A 590 23.77 23.21 7.90
CA LEU A 590 24.79 22.95 6.88
C LEU A 590 24.56 21.60 6.18
N ASN A 591 24.01 20.60 6.87
CA ASN A 591 23.69 19.31 6.27
C ASN A 591 22.54 19.41 5.26
N ASP A 592 21.53 20.26 5.51
CA ASP A 592 20.48 20.53 4.52
C ASP A 592 21.02 21.36 3.32
N TRP A 593 21.98 22.27 3.55
CA TRP A 593 22.66 23.01 2.47
C TRP A 593 23.56 22.11 1.60
N GLU A 594 24.23 21.11 2.18
CA GLU A 594 24.98 20.07 1.45
C GLU A 594 24.09 19.38 0.40
N LEU A 595 22.82 19.11 0.74
CA LEU A 595 21.87 18.48 -0.17
C LEU A 595 21.46 19.39 -1.33
N VAL A 596 21.53 20.72 -1.15
CA VAL A 596 21.31 21.70 -2.22
C VAL A 596 22.45 21.63 -3.24
N VAL A 597 23.70 21.50 -2.79
CA VAL A 597 24.85 21.27 -3.67
C VAL A 597 24.65 19.97 -4.46
N HIS A 598 24.22 18.89 -3.80
CA HIS A 598 23.89 17.63 -4.47
C HIS A 598 22.78 17.80 -5.52
N LEU A 599 21.70 18.52 -5.19
CA LEU A 599 20.56 18.81 -6.06
C LEU A 599 20.95 19.61 -7.30
N LEU A 600 21.76 20.66 -7.12
CA LEU A 600 22.25 21.48 -8.22
C LEU A 600 23.22 20.70 -9.11
N CYS A 601 24.10 19.87 -8.56
CA CYS A 601 24.95 18.99 -9.35
C CYS A 601 24.14 18.02 -10.22
N TRP A 602 23.08 17.43 -9.65
CA TRP A 602 22.19 16.52 -10.38
C TRP A 602 21.49 17.20 -11.55
N TYR A 603 20.87 18.37 -11.31
CA TYR A 603 20.25 19.15 -12.38
C TYR A 603 21.26 19.74 -13.38
N GLY A 604 22.52 19.97 -12.97
CA GLY A 604 23.59 20.35 -13.87
C GLY A 604 23.92 19.25 -14.86
N VAL A 605 24.14 18.03 -14.37
CA VAL A 605 24.52 16.88 -15.20
C VAL A 605 23.40 16.45 -16.16
N PHE A 606 22.17 16.33 -15.66
CA PHE A 606 21.04 15.79 -16.46
C PHE A 606 20.19 16.88 -17.13
N GLY A 607 20.07 18.06 -16.52
CA GLY A 607 19.11 19.10 -16.92
C GLY A 607 17.69 18.84 -16.39
N LEU A 608 16.84 19.88 -16.38
CA LEU A 608 15.46 19.85 -15.84
C LEU A 608 14.57 18.75 -16.45
N ASN A 609 14.84 18.38 -17.71
CA ASN A 609 14.10 17.37 -18.48
C ASN A 609 14.99 16.20 -18.92
N GLY A 610 16.15 16.00 -18.27
CA GLY A 610 17.06 14.91 -18.56
C GLY A 610 16.50 13.55 -18.15
N ARG A 611 16.88 12.49 -18.87
CA ARG A 611 16.70 11.12 -18.37
C ARG A 611 17.69 10.91 -17.23
N THR A 612 17.19 10.54 -16.06
CA THR A 612 17.98 10.30 -14.84
C THR A 612 18.59 8.91 -14.77
N GLU A 613 18.14 7.98 -15.63
CA GLU A 613 18.65 6.61 -15.70
C GLU A 613 19.70 6.47 -16.83
N PRO A 614 20.78 5.70 -16.60
CA PRO A 614 21.75 5.40 -17.65
C PRO A 614 21.15 4.34 -18.58
N ALA A 615 20.60 4.78 -19.72
CA ALA A 615 19.99 3.88 -20.71
C ALA A 615 20.97 2.85 -21.32
N ASN A 616 22.27 2.98 -21.01
CA ASN A 616 23.31 2.01 -21.34
C ASN A 616 24.52 2.17 -20.38
N LEU A 617 25.28 1.12 -20.08
CA LEU A 617 26.49 1.19 -19.24
C LEU A 617 27.52 2.21 -19.78
N ASN A 618 27.59 2.34 -21.11
CA ASN A 618 28.43 3.32 -21.80
C ASN A 618 27.98 4.79 -21.64
N SER A 619 26.87 5.05 -20.94
CA SER A 619 26.37 6.39 -20.60
C SER A 619 26.51 6.74 -19.10
N ARG A 620 27.12 5.86 -18.30
CA ARG A 620 27.31 6.04 -16.85
C ARG A 620 28.25 7.21 -16.58
N ARG A 621 27.71 8.30 -16.05
CA ARG A 621 28.44 9.53 -15.68
C ARG A 621 29.04 9.42 -14.29
N ARG A 622 29.94 10.32 -13.92
CA ARG A 622 30.63 10.28 -12.61
C ARG A 622 29.67 10.38 -11.42
N ILE A 623 28.63 11.22 -11.55
CA ILE A 623 27.62 11.44 -10.49
C ILE A 623 26.78 10.20 -10.14
N HIS A 624 26.83 9.13 -10.95
CA HIS A 624 26.19 7.86 -10.60
C HIS A 624 26.81 7.20 -9.36
N GLY A 625 28.08 7.48 -9.04
CA GLY A 625 28.69 7.02 -7.80
C GLY A 625 28.04 7.57 -6.53
N TRP A 626 27.21 8.61 -6.63
CA TRP A 626 26.49 9.21 -5.50
C TRP A 626 25.16 8.48 -5.17
N VAL A 627 24.79 7.49 -5.99
CA VAL A 627 23.51 6.76 -5.94
C VAL A 627 23.62 5.25 -6.09
N GLU A 628 24.80 4.74 -6.49
CA GLU A 628 25.04 3.33 -6.76
C GLU A 628 26.16 2.80 -5.84
N GLY A 629 25.89 1.69 -5.16
CA GLY A 629 26.82 1.05 -4.22
C GLY A 629 26.35 1.14 -2.77
N GLU A 630 27.19 0.65 -1.85
CA GLU A 630 26.95 0.70 -0.40
C GLU A 630 26.95 2.14 0.14
N ALA A 631 26.31 2.37 1.29
CA ALA A 631 26.20 3.71 1.88
C ALA A 631 27.56 4.42 2.02
N MET A 632 28.58 3.70 2.51
CA MET A 632 29.94 4.22 2.62
C MET A 632 30.58 4.54 1.25
N GLN A 633 30.30 3.74 0.21
CA GLN A 633 30.82 3.99 -1.14
C GLN A 633 30.21 5.26 -1.75
N MET A 634 28.92 5.51 -1.50
CA MET A 634 28.26 6.76 -1.89
C MET A 634 28.80 7.97 -1.11
N ALA A 635 29.11 7.81 0.19
CA ALA A 635 29.76 8.85 1.00
C ALA A 635 31.15 9.19 0.46
N ASP A 636 31.98 8.18 0.21
CA ASP A 636 33.33 8.35 -0.34
C ASP A 636 33.28 8.99 -1.73
N ALA A 637 32.35 8.59 -2.61
CA ALA A 637 32.19 9.20 -3.92
C ALA A 637 31.85 10.70 -3.81
N LYS A 638 30.89 11.07 -2.96
CA LYS A 638 30.52 12.48 -2.70
C LYS A 638 31.69 13.27 -2.13
N ARG A 639 32.36 12.74 -1.08
CA ARG A 639 33.53 13.38 -0.47
C ARG A 639 34.64 13.62 -1.49
N ASN A 640 35.06 12.58 -2.22
CA ASN A 640 36.14 12.68 -3.21
C ASN A 640 35.80 13.60 -4.39
N ASP A 641 34.52 13.83 -4.69
CA ASP A 641 34.09 14.75 -5.73
C ASP A 641 33.94 16.19 -5.26
N LEU A 642 33.72 16.42 -3.96
CA LEU A 642 33.55 17.74 -3.35
C LEU A 642 34.79 18.24 -2.58
N ASP A 643 35.81 17.40 -2.37
CA ASP A 643 37.02 17.72 -1.57
C ASP A 643 37.84 18.92 -2.06
N SER A 644 37.73 19.27 -3.34
CA SER A 644 38.63 20.20 -4.00
C SER A 644 38.06 20.69 -5.32
N ARG A 645 38.37 21.94 -5.69
CA ARG A 645 37.98 22.53 -6.97
C ARG A 645 38.42 21.70 -8.19
N LYS A 646 39.52 20.95 -8.07
CA LYS A 646 40.06 20.07 -9.14
C LYS A 646 39.19 18.82 -9.35
N ASN A 647 38.75 18.18 -8.27
CA ASN A 647 37.89 17.01 -8.34
C ASN A 647 36.45 17.43 -8.66
N PHE A 648 35.93 18.50 -8.05
CA PHE A 648 34.62 19.04 -8.38
C PHE A 648 34.51 19.50 -9.83
N GLY A 649 35.60 20.06 -10.38
CA GLY A 649 35.74 20.34 -11.81
C GLY A 649 35.67 19.10 -12.74
N ARG A 650 35.54 17.88 -12.22
CA ARG A 650 35.20 16.66 -12.99
C ARG A 650 33.69 16.49 -13.13
N ILE A 651 32.91 16.85 -12.10
CA ILE A 651 31.44 16.83 -12.12
C ILE A 651 30.90 17.95 -13.01
N THR A 652 31.41 19.18 -12.88
CA THR A 652 30.93 20.32 -13.67
C THR A 652 31.23 20.18 -15.18
N ARG A 653 32.23 19.36 -15.56
CA ARG A 653 32.50 19.00 -16.96
C ARG A 653 31.38 18.19 -17.62
N ASP A 654 30.60 17.44 -16.82
CA ASP A 654 29.46 16.67 -17.31
C ASP A 654 28.19 17.53 -17.43
N PHE A 655 28.20 18.80 -17.00
CA PHE A 655 27.00 19.65 -17.00
C PHE A 655 26.46 19.87 -18.42
N CYS A 656 25.14 19.72 -18.58
CA CYS A 656 24.46 19.69 -19.85
C CYS A 656 24.55 21.05 -20.58
N PRO A 657 25.18 21.14 -21.77
CA PRO A 657 25.29 22.38 -22.54
C PRO A 657 23.96 23.05 -22.89
N LYS A 658 22.87 22.28 -22.95
CA LYS A 658 21.55 22.74 -23.43
C LYS A 658 20.72 23.46 -22.37
N ILE A 659 21.29 23.73 -21.19
CA ILE A 659 20.57 24.31 -20.04
C ILE A 659 20.21 25.79 -20.22
N ASN A 660 20.90 26.54 -21.09
CA ASN A 660 20.44 27.86 -21.58
C ASN A 660 21.18 28.23 -22.89
N PRO A 661 20.50 28.59 -24.00
CA PRO A 661 21.17 29.05 -25.23
C PRO A 661 21.78 30.46 -25.12
N VAL A 662 21.34 31.28 -24.15
CA VAL A 662 21.82 32.67 -23.95
C VAL A 662 23.19 32.71 -23.26
N PHE A 663 23.53 31.67 -22.48
CA PHE A 663 24.82 31.54 -21.81
C PHE A 663 25.71 30.52 -22.52
N LYS A 664 26.99 30.88 -22.74
CA LYS A 664 27.99 29.93 -23.26
C LYS A 664 28.15 28.76 -22.28
N LYS A 665 27.69 27.56 -22.66
CA LYS A 665 27.92 26.25 -22.00
C LYS A 665 28.02 26.30 -20.46
N GLY A 666 26.88 26.18 -19.79
CA GLY A 666 26.81 25.72 -18.38
C GLY A 666 27.19 26.73 -17.28
N CYS A 667 27.78 27.89 -17.62
CA CYS A 667 28.40 28.79 -16.63
C CYS A 667 27.51 29.13 -15.43
N LEU A 668 26.27 29.62 -15.58
CA LEU A 668 25.47 30.10 -14.44
C LEU A 668 25.27 29.06 -13.32
N LEU A 669 25.05 27.79 -13.65
CA LEU A 669 24.90 26.74 -12.64
C LEU A 669 26.26 26.29 -12.11
N THR A 670 27.27 26.20 -12.98
CA THR A 670 28.66 25.89 -12.60
C THR A 670 29.24 26.94 -11.64
N ASP A 671 29.00 28.23 -11.90
CA ASP A 671 29.47 29.37 -11.11
C ASP A 671 28.73 29.43 -9.76
N LEU A 672 27.42 29.17 -9.74
CA LEU A 672 26.64 29.07 -8.51
C LEU A 672 27.17 27.95 -7.60
N VAL A 673 27.36 26.74 -8.13
CA VAL A 673 27.86 25.59 -7.33
C VAL A 673 29.38 25.67 -7.08
N HIS A 674 30.11 26.58 -7.74
CA HIS A 674 31.48 26.94 -7.35
C HIS A 674 31.53 28.02 -6.26
N THR A 675 30.42 28.71 -5.98
CA THR A 675 30.33 29.80 -5.00
C THR A 675 29.73 29.32 -3.68
N LEU A 676 28.79 28.38 -3.75
CA LEU A 676 28.27 27.59 -2.63
C LEU A 676 29.28 26.52 -2.18
#